data_AF-A0A7J0EEA5-F1
#
_entry.id   AF-A0A7J0EEA5-F1
#
_cell.length_a   1.000
_cell.length_b   1.000
_cell.length_c   1.000
_cell.angle_alpha   90.00
_cell.angle_beta   90.00
_cell.angle_gamma   90.00
#
_symmetry.space_group_name_H-M   'P 1'
#
loop_
_entity.id
_entity.type
_entity.pdbx_description
1 polymer ?
#
loop_
_entity_poly.entity_id
_entity_poly.type
_entity_poly.pdbx_seq_one_letter_code
_entity_poly.pdbx_strand_id
1 'polypeptide(L)'
;MDPDAVHVASAPNEDITTAVPVVELTNIDPLESISSSVDTVLVLGTVGEVLTKVELALACFSEKLVNLNVLTMHVSTRENDFEAFVSDKEPAMGDYDMKAMEFDLLSGILDSEVRELDAFMSTIQSEIINVRETVSSYKNLEQDSNDMEDKLNDSEESLKQSLDQLSEMRVQSAKFQKILSSFGGENNRTGEKGVDIFGTGEFLDQNAKIKMQTAEQKRHFLRMLEKSLARELDLEKKVGETKQIEEEMKQRLYSSEQEIFFMEAAAADVWERLFEAENSAEVLRGISKEILGQLQVVQFNLNGSIQREENLKSELKDSVEKLKAKDNAAQKLEDKLALADSEAFTLRERVSSLEKHLKESEIELLNAKSSSDECQALSSEMHEKEKAVDDLKEKFSRVESRAESAEANCKFLFETNMKLSEDLASTSDKLDALERQLRESDIQLQRELASAEASLEKQNMLYSTIHDMENLIEDLKSRVSKAERRSESAEEKCITLSESNSDLNEELRFLRSRLGSFEASLHEAEETKMATVKDIGMRTKVLTNLVMQLAFERERLHKQIYSLTKENKILLQQADKDPLRSVSHDGRGNDKDLLSSKHGFSCTTHVKESKEASDVSATSVEAGEKKLGKADSTSKLETVRNIDARQLNFKYGVMAVLTLAVSVLVAFLFQYPQGKFW
;
A
#
# COMPACT_ATOMS: atom_id res chain seq x y z
N MET A 1 8.04 -46.94 -35.41
CA MET A 1 9.46 -46.95 -35.80
C MET A 1 10.23 -47.29 -34.55
N ASP A 2 10.91 -48.42 -34.59
CA ASP A 2 11.72 -49.05 -33.55
C ASP A 2 13.02 -49.54 -34.25
N PRO A 3 14.11 -49.95 -33.57
CA PRO A 3 14.14 -50.44 -32.18
C PRO A 3 15.34 -49.98 -31.30
N ASP A 4 15.38 -50.54 -30.09
CA ASP A 4 16.53 -50.99 -29.29
C ASP A 4 17.65 -50.02 -28.83
N ALA A 5 17.88 -50.00 -27.51
CA ALA A 5 19.04 -50.68 -26.91
C ALA A 5 18.83 -50.97 -25.40
N VAL A 6 19.43 -52.06 -24.90
CA VAL A 6 19.30 -52.59 -23.52
C VAL A 6 20.63 -52.48 -22.77
N HIS A 7 20.61 -52.27 -21.44
CA HIS A 7 21.67 -52.77 -20.53
C HIS A 7 21.14 -53.06 -19.10
N VAL A 8 21.87 -53.88 -18.34
CA VAL A 8 21.36 -54.69 -17.21
C VAL A 8 22.39 -54.85 -16.07
N ALA A 9 21.91 -54.75 -14.80
CA ALA A 9 22.52 -55.22 -13.53
C ALA A 9 23.94 -54.67 -13.14
N SER A 10 24.40 -54.63 -11.88
CA SER A 10 24.27 -55.62 -10.78
C SER A 10 24.60 -55.00 -9.40
N ALA A 11 24.40 -55.76 -8.32
CA ALA A 11 24.90 -55.47 -6.96
C ALA A 11 26.01 -56.45 -6.53
N PRO A 12 26.74 -56.15 -5.43
CA PRO A 12 27.32 -57.22 -4.60
C PRO A 12 27.28 -56.98 -3.07
N ASN A 13 26.65 -57.92 -2.35
CA ASN A 13 27.19 -58.81 -1.30
C ASN A 13 28.10 -58.30 -0.13
N GLU A 14 27.69 -58.61 1.12
CA GLU A 14 28.30 -59.52 2.12
C GLU A 14 29.86 -59.64 2.22
N ASP A 15 30.55 -59.76 3.38
CA ASP A 15 30.23 -59.88 4.84
C ASP A 15 31.46 -59.31 5.67
N ILE A 16 31.94 -59.62 6.90
CA ILE A 16 31.77 -60.70 7.93
C ILE A 16 32.25 -60.32 9.36
N THR A 17 31.41 -60.51 10.39
CA THR A 17 31.71 -60.54 11.87
C THR A 17 32.31 -59.27 12.53
N THR A 18 32.31 -59.03 13.86
CA THR A 18 32.12 -59.89 15.05
C THR A 18 31.55 -59.11 16.26
N ALA A 19 30.98 -59.85 17.23
CA ALA A 19 30.82 -59.54 18.67
C ALA A 19 29.62 -58.67 19.14
N VAL A 20 28.93 -59.20 20.15
CA VAL A 20 27.80 -58.61 20.91
C VAL A 20 28.26 -58.44 22.37
N PRO A 21 27.84 -57.37 23.07
CA PRO A 21 27.02 -57.59 24.28
C PRO A 21 25.64 -56.94 24.18
N VAL A 22 24.66 -57.56 24.81
CA VAL A 22 23.29 -57.02 24.94
C VAL A 22 23.26 -55.94 26.02
N VAL A 23 22.56 -54.84 25.75
CA VAL A 23 21.91 -54.01 26.76
C VAL A 23 20.46 -53.84 26.32
N GLU A 24 19.52 -54.13 27.21
CA GLU A 24 18.11 -53.89 26.95
C GLU A 24 17.82 -52.39 27.00
N LEU A 25 17.28 -51.84 25.91
CA LEU A 25 16.47 -50.63 25.95
C LEU A 25 15.12 -50.95 25.31
N THR A 26 14.06 -50.50 25.98
CA THR A 26 12.66 -50.78 25.64
C THR A 26 12.29 -50.24 24.27
N ASN A 27 11.58 -51.04 23.47
CA ASN A 27 10.89 -50.54 22.29
C ASN A 27 9.92 -49.43 22.71
N ILE A 28 10.16 -48.20 22.24
CA ILE A 28 9.16 -47.14 22.18
C ILE A 28 8.63 -47.12 20.74
N ASP A 29 7.32 -47.00 20.59
CA ASP A 29 6.66 -47.14 19.29
C ASP A 29 6.99 -45.92 18.39
N PRO A 30 7.48 -46.11 17.13
CA PRO A 30 7.84 -44.98 16.27
C PRO A 30 6.68 -44.04 15.95
N LEU A 31 5.43 -44.49 16.13
CA LEU A 31 4.22 -43.71 15.85
C LEU A 31 3.98 -42.57 16.86
N GLU A 32 4.34 -42.75 18.12
CA GLU A 32 4.02 -41.77 19.19
C GLU A 32 4.96 -40.55 19.12
N SER A 33 6.23 -40.78 18.77
CA SER A 33 7.24 -39.73 18.53
C SER A 33 6.83 -38.76 17.41
N ILE A 34 6.22 -39.27 16.33
CA ILE A 34 5.75 -38.44 15.21
C ILE A 34 4.58 -37.54 15.65
N SER A 35 3.69 -38.03 16.52
CA SER A 35 2.59 -37.22 17.05
C SER A 35 3.10 -36.03 17.86
N SER A 36 4.05 -36.26 18.78
CA SER A 36 4.65 -35.15 19.55
C SER A 36 5.46 -34.19 18.66
N SER A 37 6.12 -34.70 17.61
CA SER A 37 6.91 -33.88 16.69
C SER A 37 6.04 -32.85 15.96
N VAL A 38 4.89 -33.27 15.41
CA VAL A 38 3.95 -32.37 14.72
C VAL A 38 3.40 -31.30 15.66
N ASP A 39 3.00 -31.66 16.87
CA ASP A 39 2.54 -30.69 17.88
C ASP A 39 3.66 -29.71 18.26
N THR A 40 4.92 -30.16 18.44
CA THR A 40 6.03 -29.23 18.75
C THR A 40 6.33 -28.24 17.62
N VAL A 41 6.22 -28.64 16.35
CA VAL A 41 6.43 -27.72 15.21
C VAL A 41 5.29 -26.71 15.11
N LEU A 42 4.05 -27.12 15.37
CA LEU A 42 2.90 -26.21 15.40
C LEU A 42 3.01 -25.20 16.54
N VAL A 43 3.34 -25.65 17.77
CA VAL A 43 3.52 -24.74 18.92
C VAL A 43 4.70 -23.79 18.67
N LEU A 44 5.83 -24.27 18.16
CA LEU A 44 6.99 -23.42 17.84
C LEU A 44 6.62 -22.35 16.80
N GLY A 45 5.80 -22.69 15.79
CA GLY A 45 5.22 -21.73 14.86
C GLY A 45 4.40 -20.63 15.56
N THR A 46 3.50 -21.01 16.47
CA THR A 46 2.70 -20.03 17.25
C THR A 46 3.55 -19.18 18.20
N VAL A 47 4.64 -19.74 18.76
CA VAL A 47 5.58 -18.98 19.61
C VAL A 47 6.34 -17.94 18.78
N GLY A 48 6.77 -18.28 17.56
CA GLY A 48 7.36 -17.32 16.62
C GLY A 48 6.39 -16.20 16.20
N GLU A 49 5.11 -16.53 15.97
CA GLU A 49 4.07 -15.53 15.69
C GLU A 49 3.85 -14.58 16.89
N VAL A 50 3.76 -15.11 18.12
CA VAL A 50 3.65 -14.27 19.33
C VAL A 50 4.91 -13.43 19.55
N LEU A 51 6.10 -13.96 19.27
CA LEU A 51 7.36 -13.21 19.39
C LEU A 51 7.44 -12.06 18.39
N THR A 52 7.10 -12.27 17.12
CA THR A 52 7.04 -11.17 16.13
C THR A 52 5.95 -10.14 16.44
N LYS A 53 4.83 -10.54 17.05
CA LYS A 53 3.84 -9.62 17.61
C LYS A 53 4.43 -8.78 18.76
N VAL A 54 5.22 -9.38 19.65
CA VAL A 54 5.93 -8.69 20.74
C VAL A 54 6.96 -7.70 20.19
N GLU A 55 7.78 -8.10 19.21
CA GLU A 55 8.75 -7.23 18.52
C GLU A 55 8.06 -5.99 17.93
N LEU A 56 6.93 -6.19 17.23
CA LEU A 56 6.18 -5.10 16.59
C LEU A 56 5.47 -4.20 17.63
N ALA A 57 4.93 -4.77 18.71
CA ALA A 57 4.37 -4.01 19.82
C ALA A 57 5.44 -3.16 20.52
N LEU A 58 6.64 -3.69 20.69
CA LEU A 58 7.78 -3.01 21.29
C LEU A 58 8.39 -1.93 20.37
N ALA A 59 8.39 -2.15 19.05
CA ALA A 59 8.73 -1.12 18.08
C ALA A 59 7.76 0.07 18.16
N CYS A 60 6.45 -0.19 18.14
CA CYS A 60 5.40 0.83 18.30
C CYS A 60 5.49 1.54 19.66
N PHE A 61 5.80 0.78 20.72
CA PHE A 61 6.08 1.33 22.04
C PHE A 61 7.24 2.34 22.01
N SER A 62 8.37 1.98 21.38
CA SER A 62 9.54 2.85 21.28
C SER A 62 9.26 4.13 20.49
N GLU A 63 8.42 4.07 19.44
CA GLU A 63 7.99 5.25 18.68
C GLU A 63 7.12 6.17 19.54
N LYS A 64 6.11 5.63 20.23
CA LYS A 64 5.28 6.40 21.16
C LYS A 64 6.11 7.01 22.29
N LEU A 65 7.10 6.27 22.81
CA LEU A 65 8.04 6.74 23.85
C LEU A 65 8.92 7.90 23.37
N VAL A 66 9.49 7.83 22.16
CA VAL A 66 10.29 8.92 21.57
C VAL A 66 9.44 10.17 21.34
N ASN A 67 8.23 10.02 20.80
CA ASN A 67 7.29 11.13 20.62
C ASN A 67 6.89 11.76 21.97
N LEU A 68 6.69 10.94 23.00
CA LEU A 68 6.33 11.39 24.34
C LEU A 68 7.51 12.02 25.11
N ASN A 69 8.75 11.63 24.80
CA ASN A 69 9.96 12.34 25.26
C ASN A 69 10.07 13.75 24.64
N VAL A 70 9.72 13.91 23.35
CA VAL A 70 9.60 15.24 22.73
C VAL A 70 8.53 16.09 23.42
N LEU A 71 7.37 15.51 23.78
CA LEU A 71 6.39 16.21 24.62
C LEU A 71 6.98 16.57 26.00
N THR A 72 7.69 15.65 26.65
CA THR A 72 8.35 15.88 27.95
C THR A 72 9.31 17.07 27.90
N MET A 73 10.09 17.21 26.81
CA MET A 73 10.95 18.38 26.57
C MET A 73 10.14 19.67 26.37
N HIS A 74 8.98 19.63 25.69
CA HIS A 74 8.10 20.78 25.56
C HIS A 74 7.41 21.17 26.88
N VAL A 75 7.00 20.21 27.71
CA VAL A 75 6.51 20.49 29.08
C VAL A 75 7.63 21.11 29.92
N SER A 76 8.87 20.62 29.78
CA SER A 76 10.04 21.19 30.45
C SER A 76 10.32 22.65 30.06
N THR A 77 10.19 23.04 28.78
CA THR A 77 10.39 24.46 28.43
C THR A 77 9.28 25.35 28.99
N ARG A 78 8.03 24.88 29.01
CA ARG A 78 6.91 25.64 29.61
C ARG A 78 6.93 25.65 31.14
N GLU A 79 7.50 24.65 31.79
CA GLU A 79 7.84 24.68 33.22
C GLU A 79 8.78 25.86 33.52
N ASN A 80 9.87 25.98 32.76
CA ASN A 80 10.87 27.05 32.95
C ASN A 80 10.29 28.43 32.65
N ASP A 81 9.48 28.57 31.59
CA ASP A 81 8.73 29.81 31.32
C ASP A 81 7.81 30.15 32.51
N PHE A 82 7.03 29.19 33.00
CA PHE A 82 6.08 29.38 34.10
C PHE A 82 6.77 29.75 35.41
N GLU A 83 7.85 29.06 35.80
CA GLU A 83 8.65 29.39 36.99
C GLU A 83 9.28 30.80 36.91
N ALA A 84 9.68 31.23 35.71
CA ALA A 84 10.13 32.60 35.47
C ALA A 84 8.99 33.63 35.62
N PHE A 85 7.79 33.35 35.09
CA PHE A 85 6.62 34.23 35.25
C PHE A 85 6.07 34.28 36.68
N VAL A 86 6.22 33.20 37.47
CA VAL A 86 5.95 33.19 38.93
C VAL A 86 6.95 34.08 39.70
N SER A 87 8.19 34.17 39.20
CA SER A 87 9.30 34.86 39.90
C SER A 87 9.35 36.37 39.68
N ASP A 88 8.70 36.89 38.63
CA ASP A 88 8.65 38.33 38.34
C ASP A 88 7.57 39.04 39.17
N LYS A 89 7.81 40.30 39.55
CA LYS A 89 7.06 40.99 40.63
C LYS A 89 5.90 41.86 40.17
N GLU A 90 5.73 42.09 38.88
CA GLU A 90 4.55 42.78 38.31
C GLU A 90 4.00 42.06 37.06
N PRO A 91 3.52 40.80 37.17
CA PRO A 91 2.85 40.13 36.06
C PRO A 91 1.50 40.79 35.74
N ALA A 92 1.19 40.95 34.45
CA ALA A 92 -0.13 41.37 34.02
C ALA A 92 -1.12 40.21 34.23
N MET A 93 -2.03 40.37 35.20
CA MET A 93 -2.82 39.30 35.83
C MET A 93 -3.42 38.24 34.88
N GLY A 94 -3.89 38.61 33.69
CA GLY A 94 -4.49 37.67 32.72
C GLY A 94 -3.51 36.85 31.85
N ASP A 95 -2.22 37.21 31.80
CA ASP A 95 -1.17 36.46 31.07
C ASP A 95 -0.60 35.31 31.93
N TYR A 96 -0.72 35.42 33.27
CA TYR A 96 -0.35 34.38 34.22
C TYR A 96 -1.30 33.18 34.13
N ASP A 97 -2.61 33.42 34.24
CA ASP A 97 -3.64 32.36 34.24
C ASP A 97 -3.62 31.52 32.96
N MET A 98 -3.36 32.15 31.80
CA MET A 98 -3.30 31.45 30.51
C MET A 98 -2.09 30.52 30.42
N LYS A 99 -0.92 30.93 30.94
CA LYS A 99 0.31 30.11 30.94
C LYS A 99 0.26 29.01 31.99
N ALA A 100 -0.35 29.28 33.15
CA ALA A 100 -0.64 28.26 34.15
C ALA A 100 -1.53 27.15 33.54
N MET A 101 -2.59 27.52 32.82
CA MET A 101 -3.49 26.58 32.15
C MET A 101 -2.82 25.80 31.01
N GLU A 102 -1.94 26.43 30.23
CA GLU A 102 -1.17 25.75 29.19
C GLU A 102 -0.21 24.71 29.78
N PHE A 103 0.50 25.06 30.88
CA PHE A 103 1.38 24.14 31.58
C PHE A 103 0.64 22.99 32.29
N ASP A 104 -0.50 23.28 32.92
CA ASP A 104 -1.37 22.29 33.57
C ASP A 104 -1.93 21.28 32.55
N LEU A 105 -2.48 21.75 31.43
CA LEU A 105 -3.00 20.90 30.36
C LEU A 105 -1.92 20.01 29.75
N LEU A 106 -0.76 20.57 29.40
CA LEU A 106 0.34 19.78 28.81
C LEU A 106 0.92 18.76 29.79
N SER A 107 1.02 19.10 31.09
CA SER A 107 1.46 18.17 32.14
C SER A 107 0.44 17.09 32.44
N GLY A 108 -0.87 17.38 32.32
CA GLY A 108 -1.96 16.42 32.47
C GLY A 108 -2.02 15.42 31.32
N ILE A 109 -1.82 15.89 30.08
CA ILE A 109 -1.70 15.03 28.90
C ILE A 109 -0.48 14.11 29.06
N LEU A 110 0.69 14.66 29.40
CA LEU A 110 1.91 13.88 29.60
C LEU A 110 1.75 12.80 30.69
N ASP A 111 1.17 13.13 31.85
CA ASP A 111 0.97 12.15 32.92
C ASP A 111 -0.03 11.04 32.55
N SER A 112 -1.06 11.38 31.77
CA SER A 112 -2.01 10.39 31.25
C SER A 112 -1.35 9.42 30.27
N GLU A 113 -0.59 9.94 29.31
CA GLU A 113 0.11 9.16 28.29
C GLU A 113 1.22 8.29 28.90
N VAL A 114 2.02 8.80 29.84
CA VAL A 114 3.04 8.02 30.57
C VAL A 114 2.40 6.86 31.35
N ARG A 115 1.20 7.07 31.91
CA ARG A 115 0.47 6.07 32.70
C ARG A 115 -0.20 5.00 31.82
N GLU A 116 -0.72 5.38 30.65
CA GLU A 116 -1.18 4.42 29.64
C GLU A 116 -0.01 3.56 29.14
N LEU A 117 1.13 4.20 28.87
CA LEU A 117 2.33 3.54 28.38
C LEU A 117 2.90 2.56 29.44
N ASP A 118 2.81 2.87 30.74
CA ASP A 118 3.16 1.95 31.83
C ASP A 118 2.26 0.69 31.89
N ALA A 119 0.96 0.85 31.66
CA ALA A 119 0.01 -0.26 31.58
C ALA A 119 0.25 -1.13 30.32
N PHE A 120 0.56 -0.51 29.18
CA PHE A 120 0.91 -1.22 27.96
C PHE A 120 2.25 -1.96 28.09
N MET A 121 3.26 -1.34 28.72
CA MET A 121 4.55 -1.99 29.02
C MET A 121 4.36 -3.22 29.92
N SER A 122 3.52 -3.11 30.95
CA SER A 122 3.17 -4.24 31.83
C SER A 122 2.54 -5.42 31.06
N THR A 123 1.85 -5.13 29.95
CA THR A 123 1.26 -6.15 29.06
C THR A 123 2.33 -6.82 28.22
N ILE A 124 3.19 -6.04 27.53
CA ILE A 124 4.31 -6.57 26.73
C ILE A 124 5.27 -7.41 27.60
N GLN A 125 5.57 -6.95 28.82
CA GLN A 125 6.40 -7.70 29.77
C GLN A 125 5.76 -9.06 30.15
N SER A 126 4.44 -9.12 30.31
CA SER A 126 3.75 -10.39 30.56
C SER A 126 3.75 -11.32 29.34
N GLU A 127 3.64 -10.79 28.12
CA GLU A 127 3.75 -11.61 26.91
C GLU A 127 5.17 -12.18 26.74
N ILE A 128 6.21 -11.37 26.99
CA ILE A 128 7.62 -11.79 27.00
C ILE A 128 7.89 -12.91 28.04
N ILE A 129 7.36 -12.78 29.27
CA ILE A 129 7.52 -13.81 30.31
C ILE A 129 6.87 -15.14 29.86
N ASN A 130 5.67 -15.09 29.29
CA ASN A 130 4.98 -16.27 28.77
C ASN A 130 5.77 -16.92 27.62
N VAL A 131 6.29 -16.12 26.67
CA VAL A 131 7.16 -16.61 25.59
C VAL A 131 8.42 -17.25 26.18
N ARG A 132 9.11 -16.62 27.14
CA ARG A 132 10.31 -17.19 27.77
C ARG A 132 10.04 -18.52 28.49
N GLU A 133 8.89 -18.69 29.13
CA GLU A 133 8.51 -19.97 29.74
C GLU A 133 8.32 -21.05 28.67
N THR A 134 7.62 -20.75 27.57
CA THR A 134 7.44 -21.71 26.46
C THR A 134 8.75 -22.06 25.76
N VAL A 135 9.57 -21.09 25.32
CA VAL A 135 10.88 -21.33 24.68
C VAL A 135 11.80 -22.13 25.60
N SER A 136 11.82 -21.82 26.90
CA SER A 136 12.63 -22.58 27.88
C SER A 136 12.23 -24.05 28.01
N SER A 137 10.97 -24.41 27.70
CA SER A 137 10.51 -25.80 27.68
C SER A 137 10.96 -26.60 26.45
N TYR A 138 11.30 -25.92 25.34
CA TYR A 138 11.65 -26.54 24.06
C TYR A 138 13.17 -26.63 23.78
N LYS A 139 14.01 -26.42 24.81
CA LYS A 139 15.49 -26.39 24.78
C LYS A 139 16.24 -27.64 24.25
N ASN A 140 15.54 -28.60 23.67
CA ASN A 140 16.12 -29.79 23.03
C ASN A 140 16.10 -29.72 21.48
N LEU A 141 15.55 -28.67 20.87
CA LEU A 141 15.42 -28.54 19.41
C LEU A 141 16.45 -27.55 18.82
N GLU A 142 17.64 -28.07 18.54
CA GLU A 142 18.94 -27.34 18.50
C GLU A 142 19.15 -26.30 17.37
N GLN A 143 18.18 -26.08 16.48
CA GLN A 143 18.30 -25.14 15.35
C GLN A 143 17.33 -23.96 15.49
N ASP A 144 16.03 -24.19 15.32
CA ASP A 144 15.01 -23.14 15.28
C ASP A 144 14.73 -22.52 16.67
N SER A 145 14.99 -23.27 17.76
CA SER A 145 14.88 -22.74 19.13
C SER A 145 15.93 -21.67 19.45
N ASN A 146 17.07 -21.65 18.75
CA ASN A 146 18.14 -20.69 19.01
C ASN A 146 17.83 -19.32 18.39
N ASP A 147 17.31 -19.29 17.16
CA ASP A 147 16.84 -18.04 16.50
C ASP A 147 15.72 -17.35 17.30
N MET A 148 14.84 -18.12 17.94
CA MET A 148 13.80 -17.58 18.82
C MET A 148 14.31 -17.15 20.20
N GLU A 149 15.28 -17.86 20.80
CA GLU A 149 15.91 -17.44 22.06
C GLU A 149 16.75 -16.15 21.84
N ASP A 150 17.47 -16.02 20.73
CA ASP A 150 18.23 -14.80 20.38
C ASP A 150 17.30 -13.59 20.20
N LYS A 151 16.22 -13.71 19.41
CA LYS A 151 15.20 -12.65 19.24
C LYS A 151 14.46 -12.28 20.53
N LEU A 152 14.23 -13.27 21.39
CA LEU A 152 13.66 -13.05 22.73
C LEU A 152 14.63 -12.28 23.64
N ASN A 153 15.94 -12.56 23.56
CA ASN A 153 16.97 -11.81 24.29
C ASN A 153 17.06 -10.36 23.79
N ASP A 154 17.07 -10.12 22.48
CA ASP A 154 17.01 -8.78 21.87
C ASP A 154 15.75 -8.01 22.30
N SER A 155 14.60 -8.70 22.33
CA SER A 155 13.33 -8.15 22.81
C SER A 155 13.36 -7.79 24.30
N GLU A 156 14.02 -8.59 25.15
CA GLU A 156 14.19 -8.30 26.57
C GLU A 156 15.16 -7.14 26.84
N GLU A 157 16.26 -7.00 26.07
CA GLU A 157 17.16 -5.84 26.18
C GLU A 157 16.47 -4.55 25.73
N SER A 158 15.73 -4.59 24.61
CA SER A 158 14.92 -3.47 24.11
C SER A 158 13.78 -3.09 25.06
N LEU A 159 13.10 -4.07 25.67
CA LEU A 159 12.10 -3.86 26.73
C LEU A 159 12.71 -3.11 27.91
N LYS A 160 13.88 -3.57 28.37
CA LYS A 160 14.58 -2.98 29.51
C LYS A 160 15.04 -1.55 29.24
N GLN A 161 15.62 -1.29 28.05
CA GLN A 161 15.99 0.07 27.64
C GLN A 161 14.78 1.01 27.59
N SER A 162 13.65 0.51 27.07
CA SER A 162 12.39 1.25 27.01
C SER A 162 11.80 1.53 28.39
N LEU A 163 11.93 0.57 29.33
CA LEU A 163 11.50 0.71 30.72
C LEU A 163 12.36 1.72 31.50
N ASP A 164 13.67 1.72 31.31
CA ASP A 164 14.58 2.72 31.91
C ASP A 164 14.19 4.14 31.45
N GLN A 165 13.95 4.35 30.15
CA GLN A 165 13.49 5.64 29.59
C GLN A 165 12.10 6.05 30.10
N LEU A 166 11.13 5.12 30.15
CA LEU A 166 9.81 5.37 30.73
C LEU A 166 9.92 5.75 32.23
N SER A 167 10.87 5.18 32.96
CA SER A 167 11.11 5.51 34.37
C SER A 167 11.59 6.95 34.55
N GLU A 168 12.45 7.45 33.66
CA GLU A 168 12.90 8.85 33.67
C GLU A 168 11.72 9.81 33.38
N MET A 169 10.96 9.55 32.31
CA MET A 169 9.79 10.36 31.95
C MET A 169 8.72 10.37 33.05
N ARG A 170 8.55 9.26 33.78
CA ARG A 170 7.66 9.18 34.96
C ARG A 170 8.15 10.08 36.11
N VAL A 171 9.45 10.16 36.35
CA VAL A 171 10.04 11.08 37.33
C VAL A 171 9.86 12.54 36.89
N GLN A 172 9.99 12.85 35.60
CA GLN A 172 9.74 14.18 35.06
C GLN A 172 8.25 14.56 35.13
N SER A 173 7.33 13.68 34.76
CA SER A 173 5.88 13.89 34.94
C SER A 173 5.52 14.19 36.41
N ALA A 174 6.03 13.36 37.34
CA ALA A 174 5.84 13.56 38.77
C ALA A 174 6.46 14.87 39.30
N LYS A 175 7.51 15.40 38.66
CA LYS A 175 8.06 16.73 38.94
C LYS A 175 7.06 17.83 38.56
N PHE A 176 6.53 17.81 37.33
CA PHE A 176 5.56 18.83 36.86
C PHE A 176 4.26 18.79 37.68
N GLN A 177 3.71 17.59 37.92
CA GLN A 177 2.53 17.38 38.76
C GLN A 177 2.73 17.88 40.20
N LYS A 178 3.93 17.71 40.76
CA LYS A 178 4.29 18.25 42.09
C LYS A 178 4.41 19.78 42.10
N ILE A 179 4.87 20.39 41.01
CA ILE A 179 4.96 21.85 40.85
C ILE A 179 3.54 22.44 40.78
N LEU A 180 2.67 21.90 39.93
CA LEU A 180 1.24 22.28 39.88
C LEU A 180 0.57 22.14 41.25
N SER A 181 0.80 21.01 41.93
CA SER A 181 0.31 20.76 43.29
C SER A 181 0.82 21.77 44.34
N SER A 182 1.98 22.41 44.11
CA SER A 182 2.52 23.44 45.02
C SER A 182 1.87 24.82 44.86
N PHE A 183 1.22 25.07 43.72
CA PHE A 183 0.48 26.31 43.46
C PHE A 183 -1.02 26.21 43.78
N GLY A 184 -1.63 25.02 43.73
CA GLY A 184 -3.04 24.78 44.08
C GLY A 184 -3.39 24.89 45.58
N GLY A 185 -2.62 25.66 46.35
CA GLY A 185 -2.42 25.46 47.80
C GLY A 185 -3.26 26.27 48.79
N GLU A 186 -4.12 27.21 48.37
CA GLU A 186 -4.87 28.08 49.31
C GLU A 186 -6.38 28.22 48.99
N ASN A 187 -7.10 27.09 48.83
CA ASN A 187 -8.56 27.08 48.92
C ASN A 187 -9.09 25.81 49.60
N ASN A 188 -9.77 25.98 50.74
CA ASN A 188 -10.58 24.98 51.46
C ASN A 188 -9.89 23.71 52.00
N ARG A 189 -9.34 23.78 53.23
CA ARG A 189 -9.31 22.62 54.14
C ARG A 189 -9.69 23.03 55.57
N THR A 190 -10.95 22.81 55.92
CA THR A 190 -11.54 23.23 57.21
C THR A 190 -11.42 22.14 58.27
N GLY A 191 -10.68 22.42 59.36
CA GLY A 191 -10.51 21.52 60.51
C GLY A 191 -9.38 20.48 60.34
N GLU A 192 -8.65 20.08 61.40
CA GLU A 192 -8.76 20.43 62.83
C GLU A 192 -7.36 20.45 63.51
N LYS A 193 -7.17 21.39 64.47
CA LYS A 193 -6.12 21.44 65.52
C LYS A 193 -4.61 21.30 65.17
N GLY A 194 -3.93 22.44 65.32
CA GLY A 194 -2.77 22.60 66.23
C GLY A 194 -1.38 22.30 65.64
N VAL A 195 -0.40 23.21 65.66
CA VAL A 195 0.10 23.99 66.82
C VAL A 195 0.74 25.30 66.33
N ASP A 196 0.85 26.29 67.23
CA ASP A 196 1.31 27.65 66.93
C ASP A 196 2.79 27.77 66.53
N ILE A 197 3.07 28.49 65.44
CA ILE A 197 4.16 29.47 65.37
C ILE A 197 3.60 30.74 64.69
N PHE A 198 3.42 31.82 65.45
CA PHE A 198 2.95 33.11 64.94
C PHE A 198 3.97 34.21 65.23
N GLY A 199 4.18 35.10 64.26
CA GLY A 199 5.15 36.21 64.30
C GLY A 199 6.08 36.16 63.09
N THR A 200 6.18 37.17 62.23
CA THR A 200 5.61 38.54 62.26
C THR A 200 5.41 38.96 60.79
N GLY A 201 4.39 39.69 60.36
CA GLY A 201 3.37 40.43 61.09
C GLY A 201 3.20 41.85 60.54
N GLU A 202 2.74 41.98 59.30
CA GLU A 202 2.19 43.23 58.74
C GLU A 202 1.16 42.89 57.65
N PHE A 203 0.11 43.72 57.49
CA PHE A 203 -1.10 43.36 56.75
C PHE A 203 -1.12 43.90 55.30
N LEU A 204 -1.65 43.07 54.39
CA LEU A 204 -2.14 43.50 53.09
C LEU A 204 -3.46 44.28 53.25
N ASP A 205 -3.41 45.62 53.18
CA ASP A 205 -4.51 46.41 52.64
C ASP A 205 -3.98 47.51 51.70
N GLN A 206 -4.14 47.26 50.40
CA GLN A 206 -4.24 48.34 49.44
C GLN A 206 -5.06 47.91 48.22
N ASN A 207 -6.38 48.02 48.37
CA ASN A 207 -7.34 47.89 47.27
C ASN A 207 -6.99 48.91 46.15
N ALA A 208 -6.29 48.44 45.12
CA ALA A 208 -5.60 49.25 44.12
C ALA A 208 -6.57 49.92 43.14
N LYS A 209 -7.19 51.01 43.59
CA LYS A 209 -8.15 51.82 42.83
C LYS A 209 -7.44 52.59 41.71
N ILE A 210 -7.17 51.93 40.57
CA ILE A 210 -6.44 52.47 39.40
C ILE A 210 -7.15 53.70 38.82
N LYS A 211 -6.83 54.87 39.38
CA LYS A 211 -7.43 56.16 39.04
C LYS A 211 -6.70 56.78 37.85
N MET A 212 -6.87 56.18 36.66
CA MET A 212 -6.27 56.68 35.40
C MET A 212 -6.50 58.19 35.25
N GLN A 213 -5.44 58.98 35.35
CA GLN A 213 -5.54 60.43 35.56
C GLN A 213 -5.77 61.21 34.25
N THR A 214 -5.30 60.68 33.11
CA THR A 214 -5.35 61.38 31.82
C THR A 214 -6.36 60.74 30.86
N ALA A 215 -7.20 61.56 30.22
CA ALA A 215 -8.21 61.08 29.27
C ALA A 215 -7.60 60.33 28.06
N GLU A 216 -6.39 60.72 27.65
CA GLU A 216 -5.66 60.06 26.56
C GLU A 216 -5.28 58.60 26.89
N GLN A 217 -4.90 58.32 28.15
CA GLN A 217 -4.61 56.96 28.60
C GLN A 217 -5.87 56.09 28.57
N LYS A 218 -7.03 56.65 28.95
CA LYS A 218 -8.33 55.96 28.85
C LYS A 218 -8.70 55.66 27.40
N ARG A 219 -8.48 56.60 26.47
CA ARG A 219 -8.64 56.36 25.03
C ARG A 219 -7.70 55.29 24.49
N HIS A 220 -6.44 55.27 24.91
CA HIS A 220 -5.49 54.24 24.50
C HIS A 220 -5.93 52.85 24.99
N PHE A 221 -6.30 52.73 26.27
CA PHE A 221 -6.76 51.47 26.84
C PHE A 221 -8.06 50.96 26.21
N LEU A 222 -9.05 51.83 25.98
CA LEU A 222 -10.27 51.45 25.27
C LEU A 222 -9.99 50.97 23.83
N ARG A 223 -9.08 51.64 23.09
CA ARG A 223 -8.67 51.20 21.75
C ARG A 223 -7.87 49.89 21.76
N MET A 224 -7.13 49.60 22.83
CA MET A 224 -6.48 48.31 23.04
C MET A 224 -7.49 47.20 23.29
N LEU A 225 -8.50 47.43 24.15
CA LEU A 225 -9.59 46.49 24.41
C LEU A 225 -10.43 46.25 23.15
N GLU A 226 -10.80 47.29 22.42
CA GLU A 226 -11.51 47.23 21.12
C GLU A 226 -10.75 46.35 20.11
N LYS A 227 -9.43 46.52 20.01
CA LYS A 227 -8.55 45.64 19.21
C LYS A 227 -8.36 44.23 19.78
N SER A 228 -8.61 44.01 21.06
CA SER A 228 -8.57 42.67 21.66
C SER A 228 -9.85 41.92 21.33
N LEU A 229 -11.00 42.51 21.67
CA LEU A 229 -12.33 41.97 21.39
C LEU A 229 -12.55 41.69 19.89
N ALA A 230 -12.06 42.57 19.00
CA ALA A 230 -12.13 42.34 17.56
C ALA A 230 -11.29 41.14 17.06
N ARG A 231 -10.22 40.76 17.78
CA ARG A 231 -9.43 39.55 17.49
C ARG A 231 -10.03 38.32 18.17
N GLU A 232 -10.57 38.48 19.36
CA GLU A 232 -11.28 37.45 20.12
C GLU A 232 -12.50 36.93 19.34
N LEU A 233 -13.32 37.84 18.78
CA LEU A 233 -14.46 37.48 17.91
C LEU A 233 -14.05 36.84 16.57
N ASP A 234 -12.90 37.20 16.01
CA ASP A 234 -12.34 36.56 14.80
C ASP A 234 -11.81 35.14 15.11
N LEU A 235 -11.24 34.94 16.30
CA LEU A 235 -10.85 33.61 16.79
C LEU A 235 -12.07 32.75 17.13
N GLU A 236 -13.09 33.28 17.81
CA GLU A 236 -14.35 32.58 18.10
C GLU A 236 -15.03 32.13 16.80
N LYS A 237 -15.10 33.01 15.80
CA LYS A 237 -15.60 32.68 14.45
C LYS A 237 -14.82 31.54 13.81
N LYS A 238 -13.48 31.58 13.87
CA LYS A 238 -12.62 30.50 13.34
C LYS A 238 -12.80 29.18 14.08
N VAL A 239 -12.96 29.21 15.41
CA VAL A 239 -13.26 28.02 16.23
C VAL A 239 -14.63 27.43 15.87
N GLY A 240 -15.62 28.27 15.55
CA GLY A 240 -16.89 27.83 14.98
C GLY A 240 -16.74 27.15 13.62
N GLU A 241 -15.95 27.76 12.71
CA GLU A 241 -15.65 27.22 11.39
C GLU A 241 -14.90 25.88 11.46
N THR A 242 -13.91 25.73 12.35
CA THR A 242 -13.20 24.45 12.54
C THR A 242 -14.10 23.37 13.11
N LYS A 243 -15.00 23.69 14.06
CA LYS A 243 -15.98 22.72 14.60
C LYS A 243 -16.99 22.27 13.56
N GLN A 244 -17.40 23.16 12.65
CA GLN A 244 -18.26 22.78 11.53
C GLN A 244 -17.53 21.79 10.58
N ILE A 245 -16.25 22.04 10.28
CA ILE A 245 -15.42 21.15 9.46
C ILE A 245 -15.20 19.80 10.17
N GLU A 246 -15.01 19.80 11.50
CA GLU A 246 -14.85 18.60 12.31
C GLU A 246 -16.08 17.67 12.25
N GLU A 247 -17.28 18.21 12.49
CA GLU A 247 -18.53 17.43 12.38
C GLU A 247 -18.83 17.01 10.93
N GLU A 248 -18.42 17.79 9.91
CA GLU A 248 -18.52 17.36 8.51
C GLU A 248 -17.56 16.20 8.19
N MET A 249 -16.29 16.28 8.63
CA MET A 249 -15.33 15.18 8.47
C MET A 249 -15.81 13.90 9.15
N LYS A 250 -16.39 14.02 10.35
CA LYS A 250 -16.97 12.92 11.13
C LYS A 250 -18.19 12.28 10.46
N GLN A 251 -19.06 13.08 9.84
CA GLN A 251 -20.15 12.55 9.00
C GLN A 251 -19.62 11.80 7.78
N ARG A 252 -18.60 12.33 7.09
CA ARG A 252 -17.95 11.64 5.97
C ARG A 252 -17.29 10.33 6.40
N LEU A 253 -16.65 10.32 7.58
CA LEU A 253 -16.03 9.12 8.17
C LEU A 253 -17.08 8.01 8.34
N TYR A 254 -18.19 8.29 9.02
CA TYR A 254 -19.25 7.29 9.22
C TYR A 254 -19.87 6.79 7.91
N SER A 255 -20.05 7.67 6.90
CA SER A 255 -20.52 7.21 5.59
C SER A 255 -19.50 6.32 4.86
N SER A 256 -18.20 6.60 4.99
CA SER A 256 -17.13 5.81 4.38
C SER A 256 -16.92 4.47 5.10
N GLU A 257 -17.03 4.44 6.43
CA GLU A 257 -17.02 3.23 7.24
C GLU A 257 -18.19 2.30 6.88
N GLN A 258 -19.38 2.87 6.69
CA GLN A 258 -20.56 2.12 6.23
C GLN A 258 -20.42 1.62 4.77
N GLU A 259 -19.80 2.42 3.89
CA GLU A 259 -19.50 2.01 2.51
C GLU A 259 -18.48 0.86 2.47
N ILE A 260 -17.43 0.93 3.28
CA ILE A 260 -16.43 -0.14 3.46
C ILE A 260 -17.10 -1.43 3.95
N PHE A 261 -17.97 -1.35 4.96
CA PHE A 261 -18.71 -2.53 5.47
C PHE A 261 -19.56 -3.21 4.39
N PHE A 262 -20.27 -2.45 3.55
CA PHE A 262 -21.03 -3.03 2.43
C PHE A 262 -20.12 -3.60 1.34
N MET A 263 -18.97 -2.96 1.06
CA MET A 263 -17.99 -3.45 0.10
C MET A 263 -17.29 -4.73 0.58
N GLU A 264 -16.98 -4.85 1.86
CA GLU A 264 -16.42 -6.05 2.49
C GLU A 264 -17.40 -7.24 2.41
N ALA A 265 -18.67 -7.01 2.76
CA ALA A 265 -19.72 -8.03 2.63
C ALA A 265 -19.90 -8.49 1.18
N ALA A 266 -19.87 -7.56 0.22
CA ALA A 266 -19.93 -7.88 -1.22
C ALA A 266 -18.68 -8.63 -1.71
N ALA A 267 -17.49 -8.32 -1.17
CA ALA A 267 -16.26 -9.03 -1.48
C ALA A 267 -16.31 -10.48 -0.96
N ALA A 268 -16.75 -10.70 0.27
CA ALA A 268 -16.92 -12.05 0.84
C ALA A 268 -17.89 -12.92 0.00
N ASP A 269 -19.03 -12.34 -0.38
CA ASP A 269 -20.04 -12.95 -1.27
C ASP A 269 -19.51 -13.25 -2.70
N VAL A 270 -18.49 -12.53 -3.17
CA VAL A 270 -17.77 -12.84 -4.41
C VAL A 270 -16.74 -13.95 -4.21
N TRP A 271 -16.00 -13.95 -3.10
CA TRP A 271 -15.01 -15.01 -2.77
C TRP A 271 -15.68 -16.37 -2.53
N GLU A 272 -16.82 -16.41 -1.84
CA GLU A 272 -17.60 -17.64 -1.63
C GLU A 272 -18.01 -18.28 -2.97
N ARG A 273 -18.63 -17.50 -3.87
CA ARG A 273 -18.99 -18.00 -5.21
C ARG A 273 -17.79 -18.39 -6.07
N LEU A 274 -16.64 -17.71 -5.92
CA LEU A 274 -15.42 -18.09 -6.62
C LEU A 274 -14.95 -19.49 -6.17
N PHE A 275 -14.98 -19.74 -4.86
CA PHE A 275 -14.64 -21.04 -4.29
C PHE A 275 -15.65 -22.14 -4.68
N GLU A 276 -16.95 -21.85 -4.69
CA GLU A 276 -17.97 -22.78 -5.22
C GLU A 276 -17.72 -23.12 -6.71
N ALA A 277 -17.37 -22.12 -7.53
CA ALA A 277 -17.08 -22.29 -8.94
C ALA A 277 -15.79 -23.11 -9.17
N GLU A 278 -14.75 -22.89 -8.38
CA GLU A 278 -13.49 -23.66 -8.47
C GLU A 278 -13.69 -25.13 -8.04
N ASN A 279 -14.43 -25.38 -6.95
CA ASN A 279 -14.84 -26.74 -6.57
C ASN A 279 -15.68 -27.42 -7.66
N SER A 280 -16.61 -26.69 -8.29
CA SER A 280 -17.41 -27.19 -9.41
C SER A 280 -16.54 -27.53 -10.63
N ALA A 281 -15.55 -26.70 -10.94
CA ALA A 281 -14.58 -26.95 -12.00
C ALA A 281 -13.69 -28.17 -11.70
N GLU A 282 -13.31 -28.41 -10.44
CA GLU A 282 -12.57 -29.62 -10.03
C GLU A 282 -13.41 -30.89 -10.25
N VAL A 283 -14.68 -30.88 -9.84
CA VAL A 283 -15.61 -32.00 -10.06
C VAL A 283 -15.78 -32.30 -11.56
N LEU A 284 -16.01 -31.26 -12.38
CA LEU A 284 -16.09 -31.40 -13.84
C LEU A 284 -14.78 -31.91 -14.46
N ARG A 285 -13.62 -31.50 -13.92
CA ARG A 285 -12.30 -32.00 -14.33
C ARG A 285 -12.09 -33.47 -13.96
N GLY A 286 -12.63 -33.92 -12.82
CA GLY A 286 -12.70 -35.33 -12.44
C GLY A 286 -13.52 -36.15 -13.43
N ILE A 287 -14.77 -35.74 -13.68
CA ILE A 287 -15.68 -36.39 -14.64
C ILE A 287 -15.07 -36.43 -16.05
N SER A 288 -14.45 -35.34 -16.50
CA SER A 288 -13.77 -35.27 -17.80
C SER A 288 -12.61 -36.27 -17.93
N LYS A 289 -11.80 -36.45 -16.88
CA LYS A 289 -10.75 -37.47 -16.84
C LYS A 289 -11.32 -38.89 -16.89
N GLU A 290 -12.42 -39.15 -16.20
CA GLU A 290 -13.07 -40.47 -16.23
C GLU A 290 -13.64 -40.78 -17.63
N ILE A 291 -14.38 -39.86 -18.23
CA ILE A 291 -14.94 -40.01 -19.59
C ILE A 291 -13.81 -40.23 -20.61
N LEU A 292 -12.68 -39.52 -20.48
CA LEU A 292 -11.50 -39.75 -21.33
C LEU A 292 -10.92 -41.17 -21.17
N GLY A 293 -10.85 -41.68 -19.93
CA GLY A 293 -10.44 -43.06 -19.66
C GLY A 293 -11.40 -44.09 -20.25
N GLN A 294 -12.71 -43.90 -20.09
CA GLN A 294 -13.73 -44.76 -20.70
C GLN A 294 -13.64 -44.73 -22.25
N LEU A 295 -13.43 -43.56 -22.85
CA LEU A 295 -13.24 -43.41 -24.30
C LEU A 295 -12.01 -44.15 -24.81
N GLN A 296 -10.88 -44.11 -24.09
CA GLN A 296 -9.67 -44.86 -24.43
C GLN A 296 -9.91 -46.39 -24.39
N VAL A 297 -10.65 -46.88 -23.38
CA VAL A 297 -11.05 -48.30 -23.29
C VAL A 297 -11.96 -48.69 -24.45
N VAL A 298 -12.94 -47.86 -24.82
CA VAL A 298 -13.82 -48.10 -25.98
C VAL A 298 -13.02 -48.10 -27.29
N GLN A 299 -12.07 -47.18 -27.46
CA GLN A 299 -11.21 -47.12 -28.65
C GLN A 299 -10.31 -48.35 -28.77
N PHE A 300 -9.73 -48.83 -27.66
CA PHE A 300 -8.96 -50.07 -27.63
C PHE A 300 -9.82 -51.29 -28.00
N ASN A 301 -11.02 -51.41 -27.41
CA ASN A 301 -11.97 -52.48 -27.71
C ASN A 301 -12.45 -52.45 -29.17
N LEU A 302 -12.65 -51.26 -29.74
CA LEU A 302 -13.02 -51.07 -31.15
C LEU A 302 -11.89 -51.54 -32.07
N ASN A 303 -10.64 -51.13 -31.84
CA ASN A 303 -9.48 -51.59 -32.60
C ASN A 303 -9.34 -53.13 -32.52
N GLY A 304 -9.49 -53.70 -31.31
CA GLY A 304 -9.52 -55.14 -31.11
C GLY A 304 -10.73 -55.85 -31.73
N SER A 305 -11.78 -55.13 -32.14
CA SER A 305 -12.91 -55.65 -32.90
C SER A 305 -12.69 -55.55 -34.40
N ILE A 306 -12.11 -54.45 -34.89
CA ILE A 306 -11.72 -54.28 -36.30
C ILE A 306 -10.72 -55.37 -36.71
N GLN A 307 -9.73 -55.67 -35.87
CA GLN A 307 -8.76 -56.74 -36.17
C GLN A 307 -9.43 -58.14 -36.22
N ARG A 308 -10.44 -58.39 -35.37
CA ARG A 308 -11.21 -59.64 -35.41
C ARG A 308 -12.11 -59.72 -36.64
N GLU A 309 -12.71 -58.61 -37.07
CA GLU A 309 -13.47 -58.52 -38.31
C GLU A 309 -12.58 -58.80 -39.53
N GLU A 310 -11.39 -58.19 -39.59
CA GLU A 310 -10.42 -58.42 -40.67
C GLU A 310 -9.97 -59.89 -40.75
N ASN A 311 -9.70 -60.51 -39.60
CA ASN A 311 -9.38 -61.94 -39.53
C ASN A 311 -10.55 -62.79 -40.05
N LEU A 312 -11.78 -62.59 -39.56
CA LEU A 312 -12.97 -63.31 -40.03
C LEU A 312 -13.26 -63.07 -41.52
N LYS A 313 -12.94 -61.89 -42.04
CA LYS A 313 -13.09 -61.52 -43.46
C LYS A 313 -12.08 -62.23 -44.36
N SER A 314 -10.86 -62.48 -43.88
CA SER A 314 -9.89 -63.32 -44.57
C SER A 314 -10.27 -64.81 -44.52
N GLU A 315 -10.71 -65.34 -43.38
CA GLU A 315 -11.25 -66.71 -43.26
C GLU A 315 -12.47 -66.93 -44.17
N LEU A 316 -13.38 -65.95 -44.24
CA LEU A 316 -14.53 -65.98 -45.13
C LEU A 316 -14.10 -66.01 -46.60
N LYS A 317 -13.14 -65.17 -47.02
CA LYS A 317 -12.58 -65.18 -48.38
C LYS A 317 -12.00 -66.56 -48.74
N ASP A 318 -11.20 -67.12 -47.84
CA ASP A 318 -10.64 -68.47 -47.94
C ASP A 318 -11.73 -69.54 -48.10
N SER A 319 -12.83 -69.43 -47.35
CA SER A 319 -13.96 -70.35 -47.44
C SER A 319 -14.72 -70.23 -48.77
N VAL A 320 -14.85 -69.01 -49.32
CA VAL A 320 -15.48 -68.74 -50.62
C VAL A 320 -14.62 -69.26 -51.77
N GLU A 321 -13.29 -69.17 -51.68
CA GLU A 321 -12.38 -69.77 -52.67
C GLU A 321 -12.43 -71.30 -52.62
N LYS A 322 -12.52 -71.90 -51.41
CA LYS A 322 -12.74 -73.35 -51.22
C LYS A 322 -14.11 -73.81 -51.73
N LEU A 323 -15.17 -72.98 -51.62
CA LEU A 323 -16.49 -73.26 -52.20
C LEU A 323 -16.44 -73.25 -53.73
N LYS A 324 -15.92 -72.18 -54.35
CA LYS A 324 -15.75 -72.11 -55.82
C LYS A 324 -14.97 -73.30 -56.39
N ALA A 325 -13.95 -73.79 -55.67
CA ALA A 325 -13.21 -74.99 -56.05
C ALA A 325 -14.07 -76.28 -56.00
N LYS A 326 -15.00 -76.39 -55.04
CA LYS A 326 -15.98 -77.48 -54.96
C LYS A 326 -17.08 -77.36 -56.02
N ASP A 327 -17.60 -76.15 -56.26
CA ASP A 327 -18.67 -75.92 -57.25
C ASP A 327 -18.17 -76.28 -58.67
N ASN A 328 -16.95 -75.87 -59.01
CA ASN A 328 -16.27 -76.29 -60.26
C ASN A 328 -16.08 -77.82 -60.36
N ALA A 329 -15.93 -78.52 -59.23
CA ALA A 329 -15.84 -79.98 -59.20
C ALA A 329 -17.22 -80.65 -59.29
N ALA A 330 -18.27 -80.03 -58.73
CA ALA A 330 -19.65 -80.48 -58.81
C ALA A 330 -20.21 -80.34 -60.23
N GLN A 331 -20.01 -79.19 -60.89
CA GLN A 331 -20.34 -78.99 -62.30
C GLN A 331 -19.69 -80.07 -63.18
N LYS A 332 -18.40 -80.36 -62.95
CA LYS A 332 -17.66 -81.42 -63.66
C LYS A 332 -18.10 -82.86 -63.33
N LEU A 333 -18.99 -83.05 -62.35
CA LEU A 333 -19.71 -84.31 -62.13
C LEU A 333 -21.10 -84.28 -62.76
N GLU A 334 -21.80 -83.15 -62.73
CA GLU A 334 -23.08 -82.93 -63.42
C GLU A 334 -22.95 -83.06 -64.94
N ASP A 335 -21.92 -82.46 -65.54
CA ASP A 335 -21.59 -82.60 -66.97
C ASP A 335 -21.39 -84.08 -67.37
N LYS A 336 -20.87 -84.91 -66.47
CA LYS A 336 -20.71 -86.36 -66.67
C LYS A 336 -22.00 -87.12 -66.45
N LEU A 337 -22.83 -86.69 -65.50
CA LEU A 337 -24.14 -87.27 -65.25
C LEU A 337 -25.05 -87.05 -66.46
N ALA A 338 -25.10 -85.83 -67.00
CA ALA A 338 -25.84 -85.50 -68.22
C ALA A 338 -25.36 -86.32 -69.44
N LEU A 339 -24.06 -86.62 -69.54
CA LEU A 339 -23.51 -87.50 -70.57
C LEU A 339 -23.95 -88.96 -70.36
N ALA A 340 -23.95 -89.46 -69.11
CA ALA A 340 -24.42 -90.79 -68.77
C ALA A 340 -25.94 -90.96 -68.94
N ASP A 341 -26.73 -89.92 -68.64
CA ASP A 341 -28.19 -89.89 -68.88
C ASP A 341 -28.50 -89.84 -70.38
N SER A 342 -27.67 -89.18 -71.19
CA SER A 342 -27.74 -89.24 -72.66
C SER A 342 -27.47 -90.65 -73.18
N GLU A 343 -26.43 -91.33 -72.67
CA GLU A 343 -26.19 -92.75 -72.99
C GLU A 343 -27.38 -93.64 -72.57
N ALA A 344 -27.90 -93.45 -71.35
CA ALA A 344 -29.07 -94.16 -70.84
C ALA A 344 -30.35 -93.90 -71.66
N PHE A 345 -30.51 -92.71 -72.23
CA PHE A 345 -31.60 -92.38 -73.14
C PHE A 345 -31.50 -93.19 -74.44
N THR A 346 -30.31 -93.30 -75.06
CA THR A 346 -30.13 -94.14 -76.26
C THR A 346 -30.37 -95.62 -75.98
N LEU A 347 -30.04 -96.11 -74.78
CA LEU A 347 -30.39 -97.47 -74.36
C LEU A 347 -31.91 -97.66 -74.21
N ARG A 348 -32.62 -96.67 -73.65
CA ARG A 348 -34.09 -96.69 -73.51
C ARG A 348 -34.79 -96.70 -74.87
N GLU A 349 -34.30 -95.93 -75.85
CA GLU A 349 -34.83 -95.92 -77.22
C GLU A 349 -34.70 -97.31 -77.88
N ARG A 350 -33.55 -97.99 -77.68
CA ARG A 350 -33.34 -99.37 -78.16
C ARG A 350 -34.29 -100.37 -77.50
N VAL A 351 -34.63 -100.20 -76.22
CA VAL A 351 -35.63 -101.04 -75.54
C VAL A 351 -37.02 -100.84 -76.14
N SER A 352 -37.46 -99.60 -76.37
CA SER A 352 -38.81 -99.37 -76.91
C SER A 352 -38.96 -99.80 -78.38
N SER A 353 -37.87 -99.84 -79.14
CA SER A 353 -37.83 -100.51 -80.45
C SER A 353 -38.12 -102.02 -80.36
N LEU A 354 -37.64 -102.69 -79.31
CA LEU A 354 -37.95 -104.11 -79.05
C LEU A 354 -39.39 -104.32 -78.55
N GLU A 355 -39.93 -103.41 -77.73
CA GLU A 355 -41.35 -103.44 -77.35
C GLU A 355 -42.29 -103.30 -78.56
N LYS A 356 -41.88 -102.53 -79.58
CA LYS A 356 -42.65 -102.35 -80.80
C LYS A 356 -42.74 -103.66 -81.61
N HIS A 357 -41.65 -104.43 -81.66
CA HIS A 357 -41.62 -105.77 -82.25
C HIS A 357 -42.51 -106.78 -81.52
N LEU A 358 -42.74 -106.62 -80.20
CA LEU A 358 -43.64 -107.49 -79.43
C LEU A 358 -45.11 -107.27 -79.83
N LYS A 359 -45.53 -105.99 -79.95
CA LYS A 359 -46.92 -105.59 -80.22
C LYS A 359 -47.39 -105.92 -81.64
N GLU A 360 -46.48 -106.27 -82.54
CA GLU A 360 -46.77 -106.68 -83.92
C GLU A 360 -47.17 -108.17 -84.03
N SER A 361 -47.15 -108.93 -82.92
CA SER A 361 -47.46 -110.37 -82.89
C SER A 361 -48.81 -110.76 -82.27
N GLU A 362 -49.64 -109.80 -81.81
CA GLU A 362 -50.76 -110.10 -80.88
C GLU A 362 -52.16 -109.63 -81.34
N ILE A 363 -52.35 -109.20 -82.60
CA ILE A 363 -53.66 -108.70 -83.09
C ILE A 363 -54.11 -109.41 -84.38
N GLU A 364 -54.72 -110.59 -84.22
CA GLU A 364 -55.51 -111.26 -85.26
C GLU A 364 -56.75 -111.97 -84.65
N LEU A 365 -57.71 -111.22 -84.08
CA LEU A 365 -59.05 -111.77 -83.78
C LEU A 365 -60.19 -110.72 -83.64
N LEU A 366 -61.11 -110.79 -84.61
CA LEU A 366 -62.55 -110.46 -84.73
C LEU A 366 -63.38 -109.87 -83.53
N ASN A 367 -64.57 -109.24 -83.72
CA ASN A 367 -65.10 -108.32 -84.76
C ASN A 367 -66.55 -107.81 -84.43
N ALA A 368 -66.87 -106.58 -84.84
CA ALA A 368 -68.17 -106.07 -85.36
C ALA A 368 -69.52 -106.01 -84.55
N LYS A 369 -70.34 -105.00 -84.94
CA LYS A 369 -71.83 -104.81 -84.85
C LYS A 369 -72.51 -104.40 -83.51
N SER A 370 -73.68 -103.73 -83.48
CA SER A 370 -74.29 -102.69 -84.37
C SER A 370 -75.67 -102.19 -83.83
N SER A 371 -75.88 -100.86 -83.79
CA SER A 371 -77.14 -100.07 -83.97
C SER A 371 -78.55 -100.66 -83.73
N SER A 372 -79.40 -99.94 -82.95
CA SER A 372 -80.83 -99.65 -83.28
C SER A 372 -81.41 -98.58 -82.34
N ASP A 373 -82.35 -97.79 -82.85
CA ASP A 373 -83.19 -96.79 -82.14
C ASP A 373 -84.46 -97.47 -81.52
N GLU A 374 -85.40 -96.83 -80.79
CA GLU A 374 -85.68 -95.41 -80.48
C GLU A 374 -86.58 -95.29 -79.19
N CYS A 375 -87.00 -94.05 -78.83
CA CYS A 375 -88.13 -93.66 -77.97
C CYS A 375 -88.08 -93.85 -76.43
N GLN A 376 -88.02 -92.72 -75.68
CA GLN A 376 -89.22 -92.20 -74.97
C GLN A 376 -89.06 -90.71 -74.57
N ALA A 377 -90.00 -89.86 -74.97
CA ALA A 377 -89.87 -88.39 -74.89
C ALA A 377 -90.36 -87.77 -73.55
N LEU A 378 -89.78 -88.19 -72.42
CA LEU A 378 -89.91 -87.49 -71.13
C LEU A 378 -88.58 -87.31 -70.36
N SER A 379 -87.50 -87.96 -70.81
CA SER A 379 -86.20 -87.89 -70.12
C SER A 379 -85.34 -86.68 -70.50
N SER A 380 -85.63 -86.01 -71.62
CA SER A 380 -84.84 -84.88 -72.13
C SER A 380 -84.97 -83.63 -71.25
N GLU A 381 -86.19 -83.22 -70.88
CA GLU A 381 -86.40 -82.06 -69.99
C GLU A 381 -85.79 -82.31 -68.59
N MET A 382 -85.79 -83.56 -68.13
CA MET A 382 -85.16 -83.94 -66.87
C MET A 382 -83.63 -83.87 -66.96
N HIS A 383 -83.01 -84.47 -67.97
CA HIS A 383 -81.56 -84.43 -68.20
C HIS A 383 -81.07 -82.99 -68.50
N GLU A 384 -81.84 -82.16 -69.18
CA GLU A 384 -81.48 -80.77 -69.46
C GLU A 384 -81.53 -79.91 -68.18
N LYS A 385 -82.53 -80.13 -67.32
CA LYS A 385 -82.59 -79.50 -65.98
C LYS A 385 -81.54 -80.05 -65.02
N GLU A 386 -81.23 -81.34 -65.06
CA GLU A 386 -80.20 -81.98 -64.24
C GLU A 386 -78.81 -81.48 -64.63
N LYS A 387 -78.50 -81.45 -65.93
CA LYS A 387 -77.29 -80.79 -66.44
C LYS A 387 -77.25 -79.32 -66.03
N ALA A 388 -78.35 -78.57 -66.15
CA ALA A 388 -78.40 -77.18 -65.72
C ALA A 388 -78.20 -77.02 -64.20
N VAL A 389 -78.65 -77.98 -63.37
CA VAL A 389 -78.40 -78.01 -61.92
C VAL A 389 -76.93 -78.28 -61.62
N ASP A 390 -76.27 -79.21 -62.29
CA ASP A 390 -74.83 -79.44 -62.11
C ASP A 390 -73.99 -78.25 -62.59
N ASP A 391 -74.36 -77.63 -63.72
CA ASP A 391 -73.75 -76.40 -64.23
C ASP A 391 -73.93 -75.23 -63.23
N LEU A 392 -75.10 -75.14 -62.58
CA LEU A 392 -75.40 -74.17 -61.53
C LEU A 392 -74.64 -74.46 -60.23
N LYS A 393 -74.45 -75.73 -59.89
CA LYS A 393 -73.73 -76.21 -58.69
C LYS A 393 -72.22 -76.00 -58.82
N GLU A 394 -71.64 -76.26 -59.99
CA GLU A 394 -70.24 -75.91 -60.30
C GLU A 394 -70.02 -74.38 -60.29
N LYS A 395 -71.01 -73.61 -60.78
CA LYS A 395 -71.02 -72.14 -60.62
C LYS A 395 -71.17 -71.73 -59.15
N PHE A 396 -71.99 -72.41 -58.35
CA PHE A 396 -72.15 -72.15 -56.92
C PHE A 396 -70.82 -72.36 -56.19
N SER A 397 -70.17 -73.51 -56.32
CA SER A 397 -68.88 -73.78 -55.66
C SER A 397 -67.75 -72.83 -56.10
N ARG A 398 -67.78 -72.29 -57.34
CA ARG A 398 -66.87 -71.20 -57.77
C ARG A 398 -67.22 -69.84 -57.14
N VAL A 399 -68.49 -69.55 -56.89
CA VAL A 399 -68.92 -68.33 -56.19
C VAL A 399 -68.64 -68.43 -54.70
N GLU A 400 -68.84 -69.60 -54.12
CA GLU A 400 -68.59 -69.98 -52.72
C GLU A 400 -67.09 -69.88 -52.39
N SER A 401 -66.22 -70.59 -53.11
CA SER A 401 -64.76 -70.48 -52.93
C SER A 401 -64.21 -69.07 -53.23
N ARG A 402 -64.86 -68.30 -54.12
CA ARG A 402 -64.55 -66.88 -54.33
C ARG A 402 -65.03 -66.00 -53.17
N ALA A 403 -66.13 -66.34 -52.51
CA ALA A 403 -66.64 -65.65 -51.33
C ALA A 403 -65.77 -65.97 -50.10
N GLU A 404 -65.37 -67.22 -49.90
CA GLU A 404 -64.39 -67.64 -48.87
C GLU A 404 -63.04 -66.91 -49.06
N SER A 405 -62.54 -66.86 -50.30
CA SER A 405 -61.33 -66.11 -50.65
C SER A 405 -61.50 -64.61 -50.39
N ALA A 406 -62.66 -64.03 -50.70
CA ALA A 406 -62.96 -62.63 -50.38
C ALA A 406 -63.04 -62.39 -48.86
N GLU A 407 -63.65 -63.30 -48.09
CA GLU A 407 -63.74 -63.22 -46.63
C GLU A 407 -62.36 -63.32 -45.96
N ALA A 408 -61.51 -64.24 -46.44
CA ALA A 408 -60.12 -64.34 -45.99
C ALA A 408 -59.32 -63.05 -46.27
N ASN A 409 -59.47 -62.48 -47.47
CA ASN A 409 -58.87 -61.19 -47.82
C ASN A 409 -59.43 -60.03 -46.96
N CYS A 410 -60.73 -60.03 -46.64
CA CYS A 410 -61.34 -59.04 -45.75
C CYS A 410 -60.84 -59.17 -44.31
N LYS A 411 -60.64 -60.38 -43.79
CA LYS A 411 -60.03 -60.62 -42.46
C LYS A 411 -58.59 -60.10 -42.43
N PHE A 412 -57.78 -60.42 -43.44
CA PHE A 412 -56.41 -59.92 -43.56
C PHE A 412 -56.36 -58.38 -43.68
N LEU A 413 -57.27 -57.76 -44.45
CA LEU A 413 -57.41 -56.30 -44.53
C LEU A 413 -57.86 -55.65 -43.23
N PHE A 414 -58.69 -56.33 -42.43
CA PHE A 414 -59.11 -55.84 -41.11
C PHE A 414 -57.96 -55.92 -40.09
N GLU A 415 -57.26 -57.05 -40.05
CA GLU A 415 -56.11 -57.29 -39.16
C GLU A 415 -54.94 -56.34 -39.46
N THR A 416 -54.66 -56.10 -40.74
CA THR A 416 -53.66 -55.10 -41.16
C THR A 416 -54.10 -53.65 -40.89
N ASN A 417 -55.40 -53.31 -41.02
CA ASN A 417 -55.90 -51.99 -40.60
C ASN A 417 -55.77 -51.78 -39.07
N MET A 418 -56.11 -52.79 -38.26
CA MET A 418 -55.96 -52.71 -36.81
C MET A 418 -54.50 -52.49 -36.41
N LYS A 419 -53.57 -53.23 -37.03
CA LYS A 419 -52.14 -53.06 -36.77
C LYS A 419 -51.62 -51.68 -37.19
N LEU A 420 -52.01 -51.20 -38.38
CA LEU A 420 -51.66 -49.84 -38.82
C LEU A 420 -52.27 -48.76 -37.91
N SER A 421 -53.45 -48.97 -37.33
CA SER A 421 -54.06 -48.06 -36.36
C SER A 421 -53.30 -48.04 -35.02
N GLU A 422 -52.78 -49.19 -34.58
CA GLU A 422 -51.95 -49.32 -33.37
C GLU A 422 -50.57 -48.68 -33.58
N ASP A 423 -49.92 -48.95 -34.72
CA ASP A 423 -48.67 -48.30 -35.13
C ASP A 423 -48.84 -46.77 -35.17
N LEU A 424 -49.94 -46.28 -35.76
CA LEU A 424 -50.23 -44.84 -35.88
C LEU A 424 -50.44 -44.18 -34.51
N ALA A 425 -51.18 -44.83 -33.59
CA ALA A 425 -51.29 -44.36 -32.21
C ALA A 425 -49.91 -44.27 -31.53
N SER A 426 -49.07 -45.31 -31.70
CA SER A 426 -47.71 -45.32 -31.16
C SER A 426 -46.79 -44.25 -31.76
N THR A 427 -47.10 -43.72 -32.95
CA THR A 427 -46.38 -42.56 -33.53
C THR A 427 -46.92 -41.23 -33.02
N SER A 428 -48.22 -41.15 -32.67
CA SER A 428 -48.81 -39.97 -32.04
C SER A 428 -48.20 -39.72 -30.66
N ASP A 429 -48.10 -40.74 -29.81
CA ASP A 429 -47.49 -40.61 -28.48
C ASP A 429 -46.02 -40.15 -28.53
N LYS A 430 -45.28 -40.57 -29.57
CA LYS A 430 -43.89 -40.15 -29.83
C LYS A 430 -43.82 -38.71 -30.34
N LEU A 431 -44.77 -38.29 -31.17
CA LEU A 431 -44.88 -36.88 -31.61
C LEU A 431 -45.15 -35.96 -30.41
N ASP A 432 -46.09 -36.36 -29.55
CA ASP A 432 -46.45 -35.70 -28.31
C ASP A 432 -45.26 -35.57 -27.34
N ALA A 433 -44.44 -36.63 -27.22
CA ALA A 433 -43.22 -36.61 -26.41
C ALA A 433 -42.15 -35.67 -27.00
N LEU A 434 -41.97 -35.67 -28.33
CA LEU A 434 -41.04 -34.79 -29.02
C LEU A 434 -41.47 -33.32 -28.99
N GLU A 435 -42.77 -33.00 -29.07
CA GLU A 435 -43.23 -31.61 -28.87
C GLU A 435 -42.93 -31.16 -27.44
N ARG A 436 -43.18 -32.00 -26.41
CA ARG A 436 -42.83 -31.66 -25.02
C ARG A 436 -41.33 -31.43 -24.83
N GLN A 437 -40.46 -32.25 -25.43
CA GLN A 437 -39.02 -32.01 -25.41
C GLN A 437 -38.61 -30.73 -26.14
N LEU A 438 -39.24 -30.42 -27.28
CA LEU A 438 -38.97 -29.18 -28.03
C LEU A 438 -39.37 -27.94 -27.22
N ARG A 439 -40.53 -27.98 -26.55
CA ARG A 439 -41.00 -26.90 -25.65
C ARG A 439 -40.07 -26.68 -24.47
N GLU A 440 -39.63 -27.75 -23.82
CA GLU A 440 -38.70 -27.66 -22.68
C GLU A 440 -37.32 -27.14 -23.12
N SER A 441 -36.82 -27.59 -24.28
CA SER A 441 -35.57 -27.08 -24.87
C SER A 441 -35.65 -25.59 -25.22
N ASP A 442 -36.78 -25.13 -25.77
CA ASP A 442 -37.02 -23.70 -26.08
C ASP A 442 -37.09 -22.84 -24.81
N ILE A 443 -37.73 -23.34 -23.74
CA ILE A 443 -37.75 -22.69 -22.41
C ILE A 443 -36.34 -22.62 -21.79
N GLN A 444 -35.53 -23.67 -21.93
CA GLN A 444 -34.14 -23.67 -21.47
C GLN A 444 -33.29 -22.69 -22.28
N LEU A 445 -33.42 -22.67 -23.61
CA LEU A 445 -32.73 -21.72 -24.48
C LEU A 445 -33.10 -20.27 -24.15
N GLN A 446 -34.37 -19.98 -23.85
CA GLN A 446 -34.81 -18.65 -23.41
C GLN A 446 -34.22 -18.24 -22.05
N ARG A 447 -34.05 -19.19 -21.11
CA ARG A 447 -33.36 -18.93 -19.82
C ARG A 447 -31.88 -18.65 -20.02
N GLU A 448 -31.18 -19.44 -20.83
CA GLU A 448 -29.75 -19.22 -21.13
C GLU A 448 -29.53 -17.91 -21.89
N LEU A 449 -30.44 -17.53 -22.80
CA LEU A 449 -30.39 -16.26 -23.51
C LEU A 449 -30.58 -15.07 -22.54
N ALA A 450 -31.58 -15.12 -21.66
CA ALA A 450 -31.78 -14.09 -20.64
C ALA A 450 -30.63 -14.01 -19.62
N SER A 451 -30.02 -15.15 -19.27
CA SER A 451 -28.82 -15.24 -18.42
C SER A 451 -27.62 -14.58 -19.11
N ALA A 452 -27.40 -14.88 -20.40
CA ALA A 452 -26.36 -14.27 -21.21
C ALA A 452 -26.56 -12.75 -21.34
N GLU A 453 -27.78 -12.29 -21.64
CA GLU A 453 -28.11 -10.86 -21.75
C GLU A 453 -27.89 -10.10 -20.43
N ALA A 454 -28.33 -10.66 -19.30
CA ALA A 454 -28.07 -10.09 -17.98
C ALA A 454 -26.57 -10.07 -17.61
N SER A 455 -25.80 -11.08 -18.02
CA SER A 455 -24.34 -11.09 -17.83
C SER A 455 -23.62 -10.05 -18.69
N LEU A 456 -24.09 -9.81 -19.91
CA LEU A 456 -23.59 -8.76 -20.81
C LEU A 456 -23.91 -7.37 -20.25
N GLU A 457 -25.12 -7.15 -19.72
CA GLU A 457 -25.47 -5.89 -19.05
C GLU A 457 -24.60 -5.65 -17.81
N LYS A 458 -24.36 -6.68 -16.99
CA LYS A 458 -23.40 -6.61 -15.88
C LYS A 458 -21.99 -6.29 -16.34
N GLN A 459 -21.52 -6.86 -17.46
CA GLN A 459 -20.21 -6.56 -18.04
C GLN A 459 -20.12 -5.11 -18.53
N ASN A 460 -21.18 -4.59 -19.17
CA ASN A 460 -21.24 -3.19 -19.62
C ASN A 460 -21.24 -2.21 -18.43
N MET A 461 -21.96 -2.53 -17.36
CA MET A 461 -21.93 -1.77 -16.11
C MET A 461 -20.50 -1.72 -15.53
N LEU A 462 -19.82 -2.88 -15.46
CA LEU A 462 -18.44 -2.94 -14.98
C LEU A 462 -17.47 -2.12 -15.86
N TYR A 463 -17.63 -2.14 -17.19
CA TYR A 463 -16.82 -1.28 -18.06
C TYR A 463 -17.07 0.22 -17.86
N SER A 464 -18.32 0.63 -17.60
CA SER A 464 -18.61 2.02 -17.23
C SER A 464 -17.92 2.41 -15.91
N THR A 465 -18.04 1.57 -14.89
CA THR A 465 -17.39 1.79 -13.58
C THR A 465 -15.87 1.87 -13.68
N ILE A 466 -15.26 0.97 -14.47
CA ILE A 466 -13.81 1.00 -14.75
C ILE A 466 -13.44 2.33 -15.41
N HIS A 467 -14.22 2.80 -16.39
CA HIS A 467 -13.93 4.06 -17.07
C HIS A 467 -14.08 5.28 -16.15
N ASP A 468 -15.06 5.30 -15.26
CA ASP A 468 -15.18 6.35 -14.23
C ASP A 468 -13.98 6.34 -13.25
N MET A 469 -13.45 5.15 -12.92
CA MET A 469 -12.22 5.00 -12.13
C MET A 469 -10.96 5.45 -12.90
N GLU A 470 -10.85 5.17 -14.21
CA GLU A 470 -9.77 5.68 -15.07
C GLU A 470 -9.74 7.21 -15.08
N ASN A 471 -10.91 7.84 -15.23
CA ASN A 471 -11.05 9.30 -15.21
C ASN A 471 -10.65 9.90 -13.84
N LEU A 472 -11.02 9.24 -12.73
CA LEU A 472 -10.59 9.63 -11.38
C LEU A 472 -9.08 9.49 -11.18
N ILE A 473 -8.47 8.42 -11.70
CA ILE A 473 -7.01 8.20 -11.63
C ILE A 473 -6.27 9.32 -12.37
N GLU A 474 -6.74 9.77 -13.54
CA GLU A 474 -6.09 10.87 -14.27
C GLU A 474 -6.27 12.24 -13.60
N ASP A 475 -7.42 12.53 -12.95
CA ASP A 475 -7.56 13.73 -12.08
C ASP A 475 -6.55 13.68 -10.92
N LEU A 476 -6.52 12.58 -10.18
CA LEU A 476 -5.61 12.39 -9.04
C LEU A 476 -4.15 12.55 -9.45
N LYS A 477 -3.75 11.93 -10.57
CA LYS A 477 -2.43 12.08 -11.19
C LYS A 477 -2.12 13.53 -11.57
N SER A 478 -3.07 14.24 -12.19
CA SER A 478 -2.92 15.67 -12.50
C SER A 478 -2.73 16.54 -11.25
N ARG A 479 -3.41 16.16 -10.14
CA ARG A 479 -3.31 16.82 -8.82
C ARG A 479 -2.00 16.52 -8.13
N VAL A 480 -1.51 15.28 -8.19
CA VAL A 480 -0.17 14.89 -7.68
C VAL A 480 0.90 15.73 -8.37
N SER A 481 0.94 15.75 -9.71
CA SER A 481 1.88 16.60 -10.46
C SER A 481 1.62 18.11 -10.30
N LYS A 482 0.58 18.54 -9.60
CA LYS A 482 0.32 19.94 -9.19
C LYS A 482 0.65 20.20 -7.72
N ALA A 483 0.80 19.17 -6.90
CA ALA A 483 1.34 19.23 -5.54
C ALA A 483 2.88 19.16 -5.58
N GLU A 484 3.42 18.22 -6.35
CA GLU A 484 4.86 18.03 -6.65
C GLU A 484 5.54 19.34 -7.06
N ARG A 485 5.08 19.99 -8.13
CA ARG A 485 5.58 21.31 -8.58
C ARG A 485 5.41 22.46 -7.58
N ARG A 486 4.56 22.32 -6.55
CA ARG A 486 4.51 23.27 -5.43
C ARG A 486 5.50 22.92 -4.32
N SER A 487 5.78 21.64 -4.11
CA SER A 487 6.84 21.16 -3.22
C SER A 487 8.20 21.61 -3.74
N GLU A 488 8.51 21.34 -5.02
CA GLU A 488 9.73 21.81 -5.70
C GLU A 488 9.90 23.34 -5.55
N SER A 489 8.83 24.10 -5.83
CA SER A 489 8.86 25.57 -5.70
C SER A 489 8.86 26.05 -4.24
N ALA A 490 8.54 25.22 -3.25
CA ALA A 490 8.71 25.55 -1.84
C ALA A 490 10.14 25.24 -1.38
N GLU A 491 10.71 24.12 -1.81
CA GLU A 491 12.09 23.70 -1.58
C GLU A 491 13.10 24.73 -2.13
N GLU A 492 12.91 25.19 -3.37
CA GLU A 492 13.72 26.28 -3.98
C GLU A 492 13.69 27.57 -3.15
N LYS A 493 12.54 27.90 -2.55
CA LYS A 493 12.40 29.05 -1.63
C LYS A 493 13.05 28.80 -0.28
N CYS A 494 12.99 27.58 0.25
CA CYS A 494 13.68 27.21 1.49
C CYS A 494 15.20 27.23 1.31
N ILE A 495 15.73 26.78 0.16
CA ILE A 495 17.16 26.85 -0.17
C ILE A 495 17.61 28.32 -0.23
N THR A 496 16.96 29.15 -1.04
CA THR A 496 17.34 30.57 -1.21
C THR A 496 17.17 31.41 0.07
N LEU A 497 16.18 31.08 0.92
CA LEU A 497 16.07 31.68 2.26
C LEU A 497 17.17 31.19 3.22
N SER A 498 17.58 29.92 3.14
CA SER A 498 18.66 29.35 3.94
C SER A 498 20.01 30.00 3.60
N GLU A 499 20.30 30.16 2.30
CA GLU A 499 21.48 30.90 1.81
C GLU A 499 21.50 32.33 2.34
N SER A 500 20.41 33.09 2.13
CA SER A 500 20.31 34.48 2.61
C SER A 500 20.39 34.60 4.14
N ASN A 501 19.94 33.60 4.90
CA ASN A 501 20.05 33.57 6.35
C ASN A 501 21.48 33.22 6.82
N SER A 502 22.21 32.40 6.06
CA SER A 502 23.63 32.13 6.27
C SER A 502 24.47 33.41 6.08
N ASP A 503 24.23 34.15 4.99
CA ASP A 503 24.92 35.42 4.72
C ASP A 503 24.65 36.45 5.84
N LEU A 504 23.40 36.62 6.24
CA LEU A 504 23.01 37.51 7.34
C LEU A 504 23.68 37.12 8.67
N ASN A 505 23.82 35.83 8.95
CA ASN A 505 24.49 35.34 10.16
C ASN A 505 26.00 35.61 10.13
N GLU A 506 26.65 35.60 8.97
CA GLU A 506 28.05 35.99 8.82
C GLU A 506 28.23 37.52 8.98
N GLU A 507 27.33 38.34 8.43
CA GLU A 507 27.30 39.79 8.70
C GLU A 507 27.13 40.08 10.20
N LEU A 508 26.23 39.38 10.89
CA LEU A 508 26.04 39.50 12.34
C LEU A 508 27.29 39.07 13.12
N ARG A 509 28.01 38.03 12.67
CA ARG A 509 29.29 37.61 13.27
C ARG A 509 30.36 38.69 13.09
N PHE A 510 30.48 39.26 11.89
CA PHE A 510 31.40 40.36 11.60
C PHE A 510 31.10 41.60 12.44
N LEU A 511 29.82 42.01 12.53
CA LEU A 511 29.40 43.15 13.34
C LEU A 511 29.63 42.92 14.83
N ARG A 512 29.39 41.71 15.36
CA ARG A 512 29.69 41.34 16.76
C ARG A 512 31.19 41.37 17.05
N SER A 513 32.02 40.90 16.12
CA SER A 513 33.49 40.99 16.22
C SER A 513 33.96 42.45 16.28
N ARG A 514 33.43 43.32 15.43
CA ARG A 514 33.74 44.77 15.45
C ARG A 514 33.18 45.49 16.68
N LEU A 515 32.06 45.04 17.25
CA LEU A 515 31.56 45.57 18.52
C LEU A 515 32.52 45.24 19.67
N GLY A 516 33.00 43.99 19.75
CA GLY A 516 33.96 43.58 20.79
C GLY A 516 35.29 44.32 20.73
N SER A 517 35.80 44.69 19.54
CA SER A 517 37.01 45.51 19.45
C SER A 517 36.79 46.98 19.84
N PHE A 518 35.61 47.55 19.58
CA PHE A 518 35.24 48.86 20.13
C PHE A 518 35.04 48.82 21.65
N GLU A 519 34.46 47.76 22.19
CA GLU A 519 34.27 47.57 23.64
C GLU A 519 35.61 47.47 24.38
N ALA A 520 36.56 46.69 23.85
CA ALA A 520 37.93 46.62 24.37
C ALA A 520 38.64 47.99 24.32
N SER A 521 38.52 48.72 23.20
CA SER A 521 39.12 50.05 23.05
C SER A 521 38.48 51.09 23.99
N LEU A 522 37.17 50.99 24.26
CA LEU A 522 36.48 51.81 25.24
C LEU A 522 36.96 51.53 26.67
N HIS A 523 37.20 50.26 27.02
CA HIS A 523 37.76 49.87 28.31
C HIS A 523 39.18 50.41 28.51
N GLU A 524 40.04 50.33 27.49
CA GLU A 524 41.40 50.93 27.51
C GLU A 524 41.34 52.47 27.67
N ALA A 525 40.39 53.12 27.00
CA ALA A 525 40.14 54.56 27.14
C ALA A 525 39.63 54.93 28.56
N GLU A 526 38.82 54.08 29.20
CA GLU A 526 38.37 54.23 30.59
C GLU A 526 39.53 54.04 31.59
N GLU A 527 40.38 53.02 31.40
CA GLU A 527 41.54 52.76 32.27
C GLU A 527 42.58 53.88 32.19
N THR A 528 42.89 54.38 30.99
CA THR A 528 43.83 55.50 30.79
C THR A 528 43.28 56.83 31.33
N LYS A 529 41.97 57.08 31.18
CA LYS A 529 41.23 58.16 31.88
C LYS A 529 41.32 58.00 33.40
N MET A 530 41.12 56.81 33.95
CA MET A 530 41.23 56.56 35.39
C MET A 530 42.68 56.76 35.89
N ALA A 531 43.68 56.35 35.12
CA ALA A 531 45.10 56.56 35.44
C ALA A 531 45.49 58.05 35.45
N THR A 532 45.05 58.82 34.44
CA THR A 532 45.30 60.27 34.40
C THR A 532 44.57 61.03 35.51
N VAL A 533 43.35 60.65 35.87
CA VAL A 533 42.64 61.19 37.06
C VAL A 533 43.42 60.90 38.35
N LYS A 534 44.00 59.70 38.51
CA LYS A 534 44.84 59.36 39.67
C LYS A 534 46.12 60.22 39.72
N ASP A 535 46.81 60.41 38.59
CA ASP A 535 48.00 61.28 38.50
C ASP A 535 47.67 62.76 38.82
N ILE A 536 46.60 63.31 38.21
CA ILE A 536 46.11 64.66 38.53
C ILE A 536 45.84 64.77 40.05
N GLY A 537 45.15 63.79 40.65
CA GLY A 537 44.91 63.76 42.09
C GLY A 537 46.19 63.73 42.95
N MET A 538 47.26 63.09 42.50
CA MET A 538 48.57 63.11 43.16
C MET A 538 49.26 64.47 43.00
N ARG A 539 49.28 65.04 41.79
CA ARG A 539 49.84 66.38 41.54
C ARG A 539 49.11 67.47 42.32
N THR A 540 47.78 67.41 42.39
CA THR A 540 46.97 68.35 43.18
C THR A 540 47.32 68.29 44.67
N LYS A 541 47.50 67.10 45.26
CA LYS A 541 47.95 66.96 46.66
C LYS A 541 49.32 67.61 46.91
N VAL A 542 50.28 67.41 46.00
CA VAL A 542 51.61 68.05 46.08
C VAL A 542 51.48 69.58 45.99
N LEU A 543 50.67 70.09 45.06
CA LEU A 543 50.42 71.52 44.91
C LEU A 543 49.75 72.12 46.15
N THR A 544 48.73 71.48 46.70
CA THR A 544 48.05 71.92 47.94
C THR A 544 49.03 72.01 49.11
N ASN A 545 49.91 71.01 49.28
CA ASN A 545 50.93 71.03 50.33
C ASN A 545 51.92 72.20 50.14
N LEU A 546 52.36 72.47 48.90
CA LEU A 546 53.25 73.58 48.60
C LEU A 546 52.58 74.95 48.82
N VAL A 547 51.31 75.10 48.44
CA VAL A 547 50.53 76.33 48.69
C VAL A 547 50.33 76.55 50.20
N MET A 548 50.11 75.48 50.97
CA MET A 548 50.00 75.55 52.43
C MET A 548 51.33 75.96 53.09
N GLN A 549 52.47 75.40 52.65
CA GLN A 549 53.80 75.84 53.09
C GLN A 549 54.06 77.32 52.75
N LEU A 550 53.71 77.74 51.53
CA LEU A 550 53.84 79.13 51.09
C LEU A 550 52.95 80.09 51.90
N ALA A 551 51.77 79.64 52.35
CA ALA A 551 50.89 80.40 53.23
C ALA A 551 51.50 80.59 54.63
N PHE A 552 52.04 79.54 55.25
CA PHE A 552 52.76 79.65 56.53
C PHE A 552 53.99 80.56 56.43
N GLU A 553 54.77 80.45 55.36
CA GLU A 553 55.91 81.35 55.13
C GLU A 553 55.48 82.80 54.91
N ARG A 554 54.40 83.04 54.16
CA ARG A 554 53.81 84.38 54.01
C ARG A 554 53.36 84.95 55.36
N GLU A 555 52.76 84.15 56.23
CA GLU A 555 52.35 84.57 57.57
C GLU A 555 53.56 84.86 58.47
N ARG A 556 54.60 84.02 58.43
CA ARG A 556 55.88 84.21 59.13
C ARG A 556 56.54 85.53 58.73
N LEU A 557 56.66 85.77 57.42
CA LEU A 557 57.19 87.03 56.87
C LEU A 557 56.33 88.23 57.24
N HIS A 558 54.99 88.10 57.22
CA HIS A 558 54.10 89.19 57.61
C HIS A 558 54.22 89.56 59.09
N LYS A 559 54.38 88.57 59.98
CA LYS A 559 54.69 88.77 61.41
C LYS A 559 56.05 89.45 61.64
N GLN A 560 57.07 89.10 60.85
CA GLN A 560 58.38 89.76 60.89
C GLN A 560 58.30 91.21 60.41
N ILE A 561 57.65 91.45 59.26
CA ILE A 561 57.42 92.80 58.71
C ILE A 561 56.63 93.66 59.70
N TYR A 562 55.57 93.13 60.33
CA TYR A 562 54.80 93.86 61.34
C TYR A 562 55.66 94.26 62.55
N SER A 563 56.51 93.34 63.02
CA SER A 563 57.42 93.59 64.15
C SER A 563 58.44 94.68 63.83
N LEU A 564 59.12 94.58 62.69
CA LEU A 564 60.04 95.60 62.16
C LEU A 564 59.33 96.94 61.92
N THR A 565 58.09 96.94 61.44
CA THR A 565 57.30 98.16 61.25
C THR A 565 56.98 98.84 62.59
N LYS A 566 56.66 98.07 63.62
CA LYS A 566 56.43 98.57 64.99
C LYS A 566 57.72 99.11 65.61
N GLU A 567 58.85 98.43 65.41
CA GLU A 567 60.17 98.86 65.88
C GLU A 567 60.60 100.16 65.19
N ASN A 568 60.53 100.24 63.86
CA ASN A 568 60.78 101.47 63.10
C ASN A 568 59.88 102.63 63.55
N LYS A 569 58.62 102.37 63.92
CA LYS A 569 57.72 103.41 64.48
C LYS A 569 58.17 103.88 65.86
N ILE A 570 58.71 103.00 66.71
CA ILE A 570 59.29 103.36 68.02
C ILE A 570 60.57 104.16 67.82
N LEU A 571 61.43 103.77 66.87
CA LEU A 571 62.64 104.51 66.52
C LEU A 571 62.32 105.92 65.97
N LEU A 572 61.28 106.07 65.14
CA LEU A 572 60.77 107.39 64.76
C LEU A 572 60.34 108.21 65.99
N GLN A 573 59.61 107.61 66.93
CA GLN A 573 59.16 108.28 68.15
C GLN A 573 60.30 108.56 69.16
N GLN A 574 61.46 107.91 69.02
CA GLN A 574 62.67 108.24 69.77
C GLN A 574 63.49 109.36 69.08
N ALA A 575 63.43 109.46 67.75
CA ALA A 575 64.00 110.59 67.01
C ALA A 575 63.23 111.91 67.21
N ASP A 576 61.95 111.83 67.58
CA ASP A 576 61.05 112.98 67.80
C ASP A 576 61.24 113.65 69.19
N LYS A 577 62.45 113.57 69.75
CA LYS A 577 62.82 114.09 71.08
C LYS A 577 64.15 114.85 71.12
N ASP A 578 64.36 115.74 70.15
CA ASP A 578 65.13 116.98 70.39
C ASP A 578 64.68 118.11 69.42
N PRO A 579 64.77 119.41 69.80
CA PRO A 579 64.20 120.50 69.00
C PRO A 579 65.19 121.19 68.05
N LEU A 580 64.68 121.64 66.89
CA LEU A 580 65.33 122.56 65.92
C LEU A 580 66.55 121.97 65.14
N ARG A 581 66.79 122.27 63.85
CA ARG A 581 66.20 123.28 62.94
C ARG A 581 66.59 123.07 61.46
N SER A 582 65.61 123.21 60.56
CA SER A 582 65.64 123.60 59.12
C SER A 582 66.81 123.17 58.19
N VAL A 583 66.47 122.68 56.98
CA VAL A 583 66.49 123.45 55.70
C VAL A 583 65.93 122.59 54.55
N SER A 584 65.31 123.25 53.58
CA SER A 584 64.65 122.71 52.38
C SER A 584 65.58 122.06 51.34
N HIS A 585 65.02 121.19 50.49
CA HIS A 585 64.97 121.55 49.06
C HIS A 585 63.67 121.12 48.34
N ASP A 586 63.40 121.80 47.23
CA ASP A 586 62.23 121.74 46.35
C ASP A 586 62.26 120.54 45.36
N GLY A 587 61.10 120.17 44.79
CA GLY A 587 60.91 119.03 43.88
C GLY A 587 59.52 118.37 43.99
N ARG A 588 58.40 119.03 43.69
CA ARG A 588 57.92 119.56 42.39
C ARG A 588 57.43 118.50 41.39
N GLY A 589 56.14 118.19 41.47
CA GLY A 589 55.33 117.62 40.39
C GLY A 589 55.49 116.10 40.15
N ASN A 590 54.58 115.47 39.40
CA ASN A 590 53.33 115.99 38.83
C ASN A 590 52.39 114.82 38.49
N ASP A 591 51.09 115.06 38.42
CA ASP A 591 50.17 114.15 37.73
C ASP A 591 50.56 114.01 36.25
N LYS A 592 50.48 112.78 35.73
CA LYS A 592 49.85 112.47 34.43
C LYS A 592 49.81 110.98 34.12
N ASP A 593 48.66 110.56 33.61
CA ASP A 593 48.51 109.37 32.78
C ASP A 593 49.45 109.44 31.57
N LEU A 594 49.96 108.29 31.10
CA LEU A 594 49.87 107.96 29.68
C LEU A 594 50.15 106.47 29.37
N LEU A 595 49.09 105.86 28.85
CA LEU A 595 48.97 104.57 28.18
C LEU A 595 50.18 104.13 27.33
N SER A 596 50.78 102.98 27.64
CA SER A 596 51.19 101.89 26.72
C SER A 596 52.02 100.84 27.49
N SER A 597 52.11 99.56 27.09
CA SER A 597 51.77 98.95 25.81
C SER A 597 50.80 97.77 25.93
N LYS A 598 49.99 97.55 24.89
CA LYS A 598 49.05 96.45 24.75
C LYS A 598 49.74 95.29 24.02
N HIS A 599 50.17 94.27 24.76
CA HIS A 599 50.49 92.98 24.15
C HIS A 599 49.91 91.84 24.99
N GLY A 600 48.93 91.14 24.43
CA GLY A 600 48.58 89.81 24.91
C GLY A 600 49.66 88.83 24.49
N PHE A 601 50.03 87.91 25.38
CA PHE A 601 50.77 86.71 25.02
C PHE A 601 50.03 85.50 25.56
N SER A 602 49.50 84.70 24.62
CA SER A 602 49.02 83.35 24.92
C SER A 602 50.22 82.49 25.34
N CYS A 603 50.08 81.70 26.40
CA CYS A 603 51.13 80.79 26.82
C CYS A 603 51.06 79.51 26.00
N THR A 604 51.83 79.44 24.92
CA THR A 604 52.06 78.21 24.14
C THR A 604 52.78 77.16 24.98
N THR A 605 52.21 75.97 25.08
CA THR A 605 52.92 74.73 25.46
C THR A 605 52.83 73.72 24.33
N HIS A 606 53.96 73.11 23.98
CA HIS A 606 54.09 72.26 22.80
C HIS A 606 53.33 70.94 22.93
N VAL A 607 52.54 70.60 21.91
CA VAL A 607 52.23 69.21 21.54
C VAL A 607 53.06 68.86 20.30
N LYS A 608 53.64 67.66 20.29
CA LYS A 608 54.64 67.25 19.28
C LYS A 608 53.98 66.39 18.19
N GLU A 609 53.40 67.07 17.21
CA GLU A 609 52.74 66.46 16.07
C GLU A 609 53.67 65.54 15.26
N SER A 610 53.17 64.38 14.83
CA SER A 610 53.95 63.34 14.15
C SER A 610 53.14 62.68 13.02
N LYS A 611 53.19 63.33 11.84
CA LYS A 611 52.82 62.81 10.50
C LYS A 611 51.89 61.59 10.43
N GLU A 612 50.66 61.85 10.01
CA GLU A 612 50.06 61.04 8.94
C GLU A 612 50.15 61.84 7.63
N ALA A 613 50.29 61.14 6.50
CA ALA A 613 50.35 61.74 5.18
C ALA A 613 49.17 61.23 4.34
N SER A 614 48.14 62.06 4.23
CA SER A 614 47.13 61.91 3.18
C SER A 614 47.61 62.63 1.94
N ASP A 615 47.62 61.94 0.80
CA ASP A 615 47.78 62.56 -0.51
C ASP A 615 46.64 62.04 -1.40
N VAL A 616 45.85 62.96 -1.95
CA VAL A 616 44.63 62.65 -2.71
C VAL A 616 44.79 63.18 -4.12
N SER A 617 44.81 62.27 -5.09
CA SER A 617 44.76 62.61 -6.51
C SER A 617 43.61 61.87 -7.18
N ALA A 618 42.71 62.63 -7.79
CA ALA A 618 41.67 62.13 -8.67
C ALA A 618 41.84 62.79 -10.05
N THR A 619 41.75 62.00 -11.11
CA THR A 619 41.28 62.41 -12.44
C THR A 619 40.93 61.15 -13.26
N SER A 620 39.98 61.30 -14.16
CA SER A 620 39.31 60.27 -14.97
C SER A 620 39.84 60.13 -16.40
N VAL A 621 39.51 59.01 -17.07
CA VAL A 621 39.22 58.95 -18.55
C VAL A 621 40.46 59.08 -19.48
N GLU A 622 40.64 58.38 -20.63
CA GLU A 622 39.76 57.57 -21.49
C GLU A 622 40.52 56.55 -22.39
N ALA A 623 39.76 55.68 -23.08
CA ALA A 623 39.97 55.11 -24.44
C ALA A 623 41.21 54.22 -24.80
N GLY A 624 41.00 53.23 -25.69
CA GLY A 624 42.10 52.37 -26.20
C GLY A 624 41.79 51.21 -27.19
N GLU A 625 40.54 51.00 -27.61
CA GLU A 625 40.03 50.12 -28.71
C GLU A 625 40.86 48.94 -29.31
N LYS A 626 40.25 47.73 -29.31
CA LYS A 626 39.89 46.88 -30.49
C LYS A 626 39.43 45.47 -30.04
N LYS A 627 38.46 44.78 -30.66
CA LYS A 627 37.62 45.09 -31.84
C LYS A 627 36.24 44.36 -31.80
N LEU A 628 35.20 45.10 -32.20
CA LEU A 628 33.81 44.78 -32.59
C LEU A 628 33.42 43.35 -33.08
N GLY A 629 32.20 42.89 -32.72
CA GLY A 629 31.38 41.89 -33.46
C GLY A 629 30.68 40.83 -32.59
N LYS A 630 29.57 41.14 -31.90
CA LYS A 630 28.14 41.01 -32.30
C LYS A 630 27.61 39.57 -32.50
N ALA A 631 26.52 39.27 -31.77
CA ALA A 631 25.77 38.02 -31.63
C ALA A 631 25.34 37.28 -32.91
N ASP A 632 25.23 35.95 -32.80
CA ASP A 632 23.91 35.29 -32.87
C ASP A 632 23.88 34.03 -31.96
N SER A 633 22.70 33.42 -31.89
CA SER A 633 22.27 32.26 -31.11
C SER A 633 22.81 30.94 -31.67
N THR A 634 23.21 29.98 -30.82
CA THR A 634 23.00 28.53 -31.07
C THR A 634 23.31 27.70 -29.83
N SER A 635 22.58 26.58 -29.69
CA SER A 635 22.80 25.56 -28.67
C SER A 635 24.10 24.78 -28.91
N LYS A 636 24.87 24.47 -27.85
CA LYS A 636 25.97 23.49 -27.93
C LYS A 636 25.65 22.22 -27.15
N LEU A 637 24.85 21.36 -27.79
CA LEU A 637 24.72 19.94 -27.45
C LEU A 637 25.87 19.20 -28.16
N GLU A 638 26.82 18.62 -27.41
CA GLU A 638 27.94 17.88 -27.99
C GLU A 638 28.54 16.89 -26.96
N THR A 639 28.64 15.58 -27.18
CA THR A 639 27.73 14.62 -27.84
C THR A 639 28.17 13.20 -27.44
N VAL A 640 27.25 12.24 -27.46
CA VAL A 640 27.50 10.80 -27.73
C VAL A 640 28.65 10.12 -26.94
N ARG A 641 28.26 9.32 -25.94
CA ARG A 641 29.05 8.12 -25.58
C ARG A 641 29.05 7.19 -26.79
N ASN A 642 30.22 6.78 -27.29
CA ASN A 642 30.30 5.71 -28.28
C ASN A 642 29.82 4.39 -27.65
N ILE A 643 28.61 3.95 -28.04
CA ILE A 643 28.12 2.61 -27.74
C ILE A 643 28.64 1.68 -28.83
N ASP A 644 29.42 0.67 -28.47
CA ASP A 644 29.96 -0.30 -29.44
C ASP A 644 28.81 -1.13 -30.05
N ALA A 645 28.60 -0.98 -31.35
CA ALA A 645 27.50 -1.59 -32.11
C ALA A 645 27.67 -3.11 -32.34
N ARG A 646 28.51 -3.80 -31.56
CA ARG A 646 28.81 -5.24 -31.67
C ARG A 646 28.30 -6.13 -30.53
N GLN A 647 27.63 -5.57 -29.50
CA GLN A 647 27.09 -6.36 -28.37
C GLN A 647 25.56 -6.30 -28.18
N LEU A 648 24.81 -5.78 -29.16
CA LEU A 648 23.35 -5.92 -29.17
C LEU A 648 22.95 -7.38 -29.45
N ASN A 649 22.65 -8.11 -28.37
CA ASN A 649 22.16 -9.50 -28.45
C ASN A 649 20.95 -9.58 -29.39
N PHE A 650 21.06 -10.41 -30.45
CA PHE A 650 20.06 -10.58 -31.51
C PHE A 650 18.63 -10.82 -30.98
N LYS A 651 18.52 -11.50 -29.83
CA LYS A 651 17.27 -11.70 -29.07
C LYS A 651 16.47 -10.41 -28.85
N TYR A 652 17.12 -9.29 -28.52
CA TYR A 652 16.43 -8.01 -28.31
C TYR A 652 15.93 -7.37 -29.61
N GLY A 653 16.67 -7.54 -30.72
CA GLY A 653 16.20 -7.12 -32.05
C GLY A 653 14.97 -7.92 -32.49
N VAL A 654 14.97 -9.24 -32.28
CA VAL A 654 13.81 -10.11 -32.56
C VAL A 654 12.61 -9.74 -31.69
N MET A 655 12.80 -9.48 -30.39
CA MET A 655 11.73 -9.02 -29.51
C MET A 655 11.14 -7.68 -29.96
N ALA A 656 11.97 -6.71 -30.36
CA ALA A 656 11.51 -5.41 -30.86
C ALA A 656 10.75 -5.51 -32.18
N VAL A 657 11.11 -6.45 -33.07
CA VAL A 657 10.36 -6.73 -34.30
C VAL A 657 9.03 -7.43 -34.00
N LEU A 658 9.01 -8.36 -33.04
CA LEU A 658 7.78 -9.05 -32.62
C LEU A 658 6.78 -8.10 -31.98
N THR A 659 7.20 -7.20 -31.08
CA THR A 659 6.28 -6.20 -30.49
C THR A 659 5.73 -5.25 -31.55
N LEU A 660 6.56 -4.80 -32.50
CA LEU A 660 6.08 -4.01 -33.65
C LEU A 660 5.07 -4.78 -34.52
N ALA A 661 5.33 -6.05 -34.81
CA ALA A 661 4.43 -6.89 -35.59
C ALA A 661 3.08 -7.12 -34.88
N VAL A 662 3.09 -7.33 -33.56
CA VAL A 662 1.87 -7.44 -32.74
C VAL A 662 1.09 -6.12 -32.75
N SER A 663 1.75 -4.97 -32.55
CA SER A 663 1.10 -3.65 -32.63
C SER A 663 0.46 -3.40 -33.99
N VAL A 664 1.11 -3.81 -35.09
CA VAL A 664 0.55 -3.72 -36.45
C VAL A 664 -0.63 -4.68 -36.63
N LEU A 665 -0.58 -5.91 -36.10
CA LEU A 665 -1.73 -6.83 -36.13
C LEU A 665 -2.93 -6.28 -35.35
N VAL A 666 -2.72 -5.73 -34.15
CA VAL A 666 -3.78 -5.12 -33.34
C VAL A 666 -4.41 -3.93 -34.08
N ALA A 667 -3.59 -3.04 -34.67
CA ALA A 667 -4.09 -1.95 -35.49
C ALA A 667 -4.88 -2.43 -36.73
N PHE A 668 -4.46 -3.53 -37.36
CA PHE A 668 -5.13 -4.10 -38.53
C PHE A 668 -6.48 -4.76 -38.16
N LEU A 669 -6.55 -5.40 -36.99
CA LEU A 669 -7.78 -5.96 -36.42
C LEU A 669 -8.79 -4.85 -36.06
N PHE A 670 -8.33 -3.76 -35.43
CA PHE A 670 -9.17 -2.60 -35.12
C PHE A 670 -9.60 -1.79 -36.35
N GLN A 671 -8.95 -1.96 -37.51
CA GLN A 671 -9.34 -1.30 -38.76
C GLN A 671 -10.39 -2.08 -39.59
N TYR A 672 -10.82 -3.27 -39.14
CA TYR A 672 -11.93 -3.99 -39.75
C TYR A 672 -13.26 -3.63 -39.08
N PRO A 673 -14.17 -2.88 -39.73
CA PRO A 673 -15.50 -2.64 -39.18
C PRO A 673 -16.30 -3.95 -39.20
N GLN A 674 -16.51 -4.53 -38.01
CA GLN A 674 -17.44 -5.65 -37.76
C GLN A 674 -18.89 -5.19 -38.00
N GLY A 675 -19.28 -5.14 -39.29
CA GLY A 675 -20.62 -4.74 -39.71
C GLY A 675 -21.15 -5.70 -40.78
N LYS A 676 -22.20 -6.45 -40.41
CA LYS A 676 -22.84 -7.54 -41.17
C LYS A 676 -22.06 -8.86 -41.19
N PHE A 677 -22.28 -9.68 -40.16
CA PHE A 677 -22.98 -10.97 -40.36
C PHE A 677 -23.73 -11.32 -39.07
N TRP A 678 -24.96 -11.83 -39.24
CA TRP A 678 -26.10 -11.69 -38.33
C TRP A 678 -26.72 -10.28 -38.37
#